data_AF-A0A945RXF8-F1
#
_entry.id   AF-A0A945RXF8-F1
#
_cell.length_a   1.000
_cell.length_b   1.000
_cell.length_c   1.000
_cell.angle_alpha   90.00
_cell.angle_beta   90.00
_cell.angle_gamma   90.00
#
_symmetry.space_group_name_H-M   'P 1'
#
loop_
_entity.id
_entity.type
_entity.pdbx_description
1 polymer ?
#
loop_
_entity_poly.entity_id
_entity_poly.type
_entity_poly.pdbx_seq_one_letter_code
_entity_poly.pdbx_strand_id
1 'polypeptide(L)'
;MPKHVRPAITALALLLTAGRCLAAEHIVFYDADYSVQYGGNPLPALAFFTAHGFRHLDTPQLLRWIDSAVGDGTCAGTTVLHLSDITPKKLVEPWDTSSPIYRFCATGGRWVAPGGNTLYAFEGESDFTITKQGAYTPAKERFLTAMFGVGSVYGLRGKGRQLTDLGKTWGLDVDTSRWLVRLLQGVPPDGVTPLAISEDRAAALLWLKNVNPEHPHSGLLGLCVSLSDQKSLLDMLYRVCCFSGTPVTSVPAVNWQPKAPTPEYGLRLTARVGGIPRRAFQRGEEIPLTIEAFGTQYRGQAVQITVNADGTAAWEHTIEEGDRLRLKRTVNIPTERLRCQAYEFTAAIRDRATLSETFHICPSRRNTLLPWYVCKMHRKNVKREEVALNYVRDHNLNTMIFDLYQLENAAESPAVGKRLGHYLDLLLRLNLNTSARPTAIALATENPDETIIRYDGNPLKHGAHNALSWRAFREQHLDAYRASLRRQVATLRGTRSPVLQPWFTTNDDGSMGGNFDFNDLTMARLKADTGLTRDQLPPLKKMPAGNSVFMPDVAPGILPDNHPWLRYFRWHGGHYAVISNAAMEGLQSGWPGCYVQDTGCMAGPLYVPRAYYPPIAFTPLNTAGFYQYLFWFHAYPFAIEAARMGNRDKPVGAVLSASWIDWGGTFQRGTIYRTLAEAPAFLGFWSLDARRHERWEREEESWTEMQRIGEKLKLLAPYVNRQRPRQRHGALFFGLAQNCFNLADKHLRPFEMRSALENFQRAGYKLDLVSTEEAMAGALASYRAVFVAGHEWLTEGAKSELEAFAEHGGALLIDTGTTVPLQGAAQVDGPFGTGLSDVADPICVERCRSAATRALAEEEAAPISPDTIIRVNQLGTGLIAWIIDVETPAELRALQKAQSDDWNSGTHRLLEGWTAETPSVKKKIRVKTPYWAYDLYSGRALPMADDDGSGWREASVDVDAFGASPVALLRDRIAGLEASAATQRVRRGDSAVATFTLTAASGAAIRDPVPATVGVFGPDGNEAWEYGGPTVIDNGLLRVQLPTAVNDAHGQWRTTVRELCSGKTATAQVTVTE
;
A
#
# COMPACT_ATOMS: atom_id res chain seq x y z
N MET A 1 83.89 16.57 -26.49
CA MET A 1 83.55 17.78 -27.29
C MET A 1 83.92 17.52 -28.75
N PRO A 2 83.29 18.10 -29.79
CA PRO A 2 82.19 19.10 -29.89
C PRO A 2 80.88 18.47 -30.48
N LYS A 3 79.63 18.95 -30.30
CA LYS A 3 78.90 20.23 -30.51
C LYS A 3 78.34 20.47 -31.94
N HIS A 4 77.00 20.52 -32.00
CA HIS A 4 76.07 21.23 -32.92
C HIS A 4 75.39 20.51 -34.12
N VAL A 5 74.05 20.62 -34.12
CA VAL A 5 73.08 20.96 -35.21
C VAL A 5 71.98 19.91 -35.46
N ARG A 6 70.77 20.07 -34.86
CA ARG A 6 69.52 20.61 -35.47
C ARG A 6 68.23 20.23 -34.67
N PRO A 7 67.54 21.22 -34.07
CA PRO A 7 66.13 21.14 -33.68
C PRO A 7 65.28 21.72 -34.83
N ALA A 8 64.52 20.90 -35.54
CA ALA A 8 63.61 21.40 -36.59
C ALA A 8 62.39 20.50 -36.91
N ILE A 9 62.29 19.28 -36.35
CA ILE A 9 61.22 18.35 -36.71
C ILE A 9 60.08 18.32 -35.67
N THR A 10 60.32 18.72 -34.42
CA THR A 10 59.26 18.72 -33.39
C THR A 10 58.27 19.90 -33.50
N ALA A 11 58.67 21.02 -34.12
CA ALA A 11 57.78 22.18 -34.28
C ALA A 11 56.79 22.06 -35.44
N LEU A 12 57.08 21.24 -36.47
CA LEU A 12 56.18 21.08 -37.62
C LEU A 12 55.11 20.01 -37.39
N ALA A 13 55.38 19.01 -36.53
CA ALA A 13 54.37 18.04 -36.11
C ALA A 13 53.30 18.65 -35.18
N LEU A 14 53.64 19.71 -34.43
CA LEU A 14 52.70 20.45 -33.56
C LEU A 14 51.84 21.48 -34.31
N LEU A 15 52.24 21.92 -35.50
CA LEU A 15 51.50 22.91 -36.31
C LEU A 15 50.56 22.29 -37.35
N LEU A 16 50.76 21.02 -37.73
CA LEU A 16 49.85 20.29 -38.62
C LEU A 16 48.78 19.46 -37.88
N THR A 17 48.86 19.38 -36.55
CA THR A 17 47.77 18.97 -35.65
C THR A 17 47.06 20.16 -35.01
N ALA A 18 47.08 21.35 -35.64
CA ALA A 18 45.98 22.31 -35.51
C ALA A 18 44.76 21.73 -36.24
N GLY A 19 44.35 20.55 -35.78
CA GLY A 19 43.16 19.84 -36.20
C GLY A 19 41.98 20.76 -36.01
N ARG A 20 41.04 20.69 -36.95
CA ARG A 20 39.70 21.26 -36.80
C ARG A 20 39.31 21.14 -35.33
N CYS A 21 39.19 22.26 -34.62
CA CYS A 21 38.43 22.29 -33.37
C CYS A 21 37.05 21.82 -33.78
N LEU A 22 36.79 20.52 -33.63
CA LEU A 22 35.47 19.96 -33.78
C LEU A 22 34.61 20.77 -32.83
N ALA A 23 33.51 21.33 -33.37
CA ALA A 23 32.56 22.06 -32.54
C ALA A 23 32.22 21.17 -31.34
N ALA A 24 32.46 21.68 -30.13
CA ALA A 24 32.28 20.90 -28.92
C ALA A 24 30.86 20.31 -28.90
N GLU A 25 30.76 18.99 -28.80
CA GLU A 25 29.46 18.32 -28.77
C GLU A 25 28.78 18.61 -27.42
N HIS A 26 27.52 19.03 -27.48
CA HIS A 26 26.69 19.23 -26.31
C HIS A 26 25.60 18.16 -26.28
N ILE A 27 25.56 17.42 -25.18
CA ILE A 27 24.62 16.33 -24.96
C ILE A 27 23.55 16.78 -23.97
N VAL A 28 22.29 16.51 -24.30
CA VAL A 28 21.20 16.53 -23.34
C VAL A 28 20.84 15.09 -23.01
N PHE A 29 21.20 14.66 -21.80
CA PHE A 29 20.88 13.33 -21.30
C PHE A 29 19.48 13.35 -20.68
N TYR A 30 18.59 12.59 -21.31
CA TYR A 30 17.27 12.30 -20.77
C TYR A 30 16.91 10.87 -21.12
N ASP A 31 16.55 10.10 -20.11
CA ASP A 31 16.12 8.74 -20.29
C ASP A 31 14.78 8.57 -19.58
N ALA A 32 13.76 8.21 -20.37
CA ALA A 32 12.37 8.14 -19.93
C ALA A 32 12.14 7.06 -18.86
N ASP A 33 13.06 6.10 -18.73
CA ASP A 33 13.02 5.08 -17.71
C ASP A 33 13.34 5.62 -16.30
N TYR A 34 13.92 6.83 -16.20
CA TYR A 34 14.34 7.45 -14.93
C TYR A 34 13.42 8.60 -14.50
N SER A 35 13.26 8.78 -13.18
CA SER A 35 12.30 9.73 -12.60
C SER A 35 12.80 11.18 -12.67
N VAL A 36 11.84 12.12 -12.67
CA VAL A 36 12.01 13.58 -12.59
C VAL A 36 11.07 14.15 -11.51
N GLN A 37 11.24 13.68 -10.27
CA GLN A 37 10.39 14.04 -9.14
C GLN A 37 10.50 15.52 -8.69
N TYR A 38 11.71 16.08 -8.71
CA TYR A 38 12.08 17.46 -8.34
C TYR A 38 12.42 18.31 -9.55
N GLY A 39 13.04 17.74 -10.58
CA GLY A 39 13.30 18.35 -11.86
C GLY A 39 12.03 18.74 -12.62
N GLY A 40 10.82 18.44 -12.15
CA GLY A 40 9.59 18.91 -12.78
C GLY A 40 9.31 18.23 -14.14
N ASN A 41 8.95 19.01 -15.17
CA ASN A 41 8.71 18.47 -16.51
C ASN A 41 9.97 18.65 -17.37
N PRO A 42 10.71 17.58 -17.73
CA PRO A 42 11.93 17.67 -18.51
C PRO A 42 11.67 17.88 -19.99
N LEU A 43 10.47 17.60 -20.51
CA LEU A 43 10.19 17.69 -21.96
C LEU A 43 10.35 19.12 -22.51
N PRO A 44 9.87 20.18 -21.85
CA PRO A 44 10.21 21.56 -22.19
C PRO A 44 11.73 21.81 -22.29
N ALA A 45 12.49 21.33 -21.31
CA ALA A 45 13.95 21.48 -21.31
C ALA A 45 14.59 20.69 -22.46
N LEU A 46 14.21 19.42 -22.64
CA LEU A 46 14.70 18.58 -23.73
C LEU A 46 14.46 19.25 -25.09
N ALA A 47 13.23 19.71 -25.35
CA ALA A 47 12.89 20.41 -26.59
C ALA A 47 13.71 21.71 -26.75
N PHE A 48 13.88 22.48 -25.68
CA PHE A 48 14.73 23.68 -25.66
C PHE A 48 16.17 23.34 -26.07
N PHE A 49 16.81 22.40 -25.40
CA PHE A 49 18.20 22.06 -25.65
C PHE A 49 18.41 21.42 -27.03
N THR A 50 17.51 20.56 -27.48
CA THR A 50 17.57 19.98 -28.84
C THR A 50 17.38 21.05 -29.92
N ALA A 51 16.47 22.02 -29.75
CA ALA A 51 16.33 23.15 -30.66
C ALA A 51 17.59 24.04 -30.70
N HIS A 52 18.38 24.02 -29.64
CA HIS A 52 19.68 24.66 -29.50
C HIS A 52 20.87 23.80 -29.98
N GLY A 53 20.61 22.67 -30.63
CA GLY A 53 21.64 21.81 -31.21
C GLY A 53 22.23 20.77 -30.25
N PHE A 54 21.69 20.62 -29.04
CA PHE A 54 22.14 19.55 -28.16
C PHE A 54 21.63 18.20 -28.68
N ARG A 55 22.51 17.21 -28.70
CA ARG A 55 22.14 15.84 -29.07
C ARG A 55 21.49 15.15 -27.88
N HIS A 56 20.26 14.67 -28.08
CA HIS A 56 19.58 13.84 -27.07
C HIS A 56 20.15 12.43 -27.10
N LEU A 57 20.62 11.94 -25.95
CA LEU A 57 21.03 10.55 -25.75
C LEU A 57 20.25 9.94 -24.57
N ASP A 58 19.88 8.66 -24.72
CA ASP A 58 19.44 7.79 -23.62
C ASP A 58 20.64 7.17 -22.88
N THR A 59 20.41 6.33 -21.85
CA THR A 59 21.51 5.78 -21.05
C THR A 59 22.47 4.91 -21.87
N PRO A 60 22.02 3.90 -22.66
CA PRO A 60 22.93 3.10 -23.49
C PRO A 60 23.71 3.93 -24.51
N GLN A 61 23.06 4.92 -25.14
CA GLN A 61 23.72 5.79 -26.12
C GLN A 61 24.75 6.70 -25.47
N LEU A 62 24.43 7.27 -24.29
CA LEU A 62 25.33 8.13 -23.55
C LEU A 62 26.59 7.36 -23.10
N LEU A 63 26.45 6.12 -22.62
CA LEU A 63 27.59 5.30 -22.23
C LEU A 63 28.55 5.07 -23.40
N ARG A 64 28.03 4.64 -24.55
CA ARG A 64 28.85 4.45 -25.76
C ARG A 64 29.54 5.74 -26.18
N TRP A 65 28.84 6.87 -26.08
CA TRP A 65 29.39 8.18 -26.38
C TRP A 65 30.50 8.58 -25.40
N ILE A 66 30.30 8.42 -24.09
CA ILE A 66 31.31 8.69 -23.05
C ILE A 66 32.55 7.83 -23.29
N ASP A 67 32.38 6.53 -23.51
CA ASP A 67 33.51 5.62 -23.70
C ASP A 67 34.32 5.99 -24.96
N SER A 68 33.66 6.38 -26.05
CA SER A 68 34.34 6.92 -27.25
C SER A 68 35.04 8.23 -26.92
N ALA A 69 34.36 9.20 -26.32
CA ALA A 69 34.90 10.53 -26.07
C ALA A 69 36.07 10.52 -25.07
N VAL A 70 36.03 9.62 -24.08
CA VAL A 70 37.12 9.39 -23.13
C VAL A 70 38.28 8.69 -23.84
N GLY A 71 38.02 7.64 -24.63
CA GLY A 71 39.04 6.92 -25.39
C GLY A 71 39.76 7.78 -26.43
N ASP A 72 39.03 8.69 -27.07
CA ASP A 72 39.54 9.60 -28.09
C ASP A 72 40.16 10.89 -27.51
N GLY A 73 40.02 11.12 -26.19
CA GLY A 73 40.50 12.34 -25.52
C GLY A 73 39.74 13.61 -25.94
N THR A 74 38.48 13.49 -26.38
CA THR A 74 37.67 14.58 -26.94
C THR A 74 36.66 15.17 -25.95
N CYS A 75 36.72 14.77 -24.68
CA CYS A 75 35.79 15.27 -23.65
C CYS A 75 35.96 16.77 -23.36
N ALA A 76 37.18 17.33 -23.52
CA ALA A 76 37.46 18.73 -23.25
C ALA A 76 36.53 19.68 -24.03
N GLY A 77 35.79 20.52 -23.30
CA GLY A 77 34.84 21.48 -23.87
C GLY A 77 33.44 20.92 -24.17
N THR A 78 33.26 19.60 -24.12
CA THR A 78 31.93 18.97 -24.23
C THR A 78 31.13 19.12 -22.94
N THR A 79 29.81 18.99 -23.03
CA THR A 79 28.94 19.05 -21.85
C THR A 79 27.84 18.01 -21.93
N VAL A 80 27.53 17.37 -20.81
CA VAL A 80 26.32 16.57 -20.61
C VAL A 80 25.38 17.30 -19.66
N LEU A 81 24.22 17.70 -20.15
CA LEU A 81 23.11 18.19 -19.33
C LEU A 81 22.21 17.04 -18.93
N HIS A 82 22.21 16.67 -17.66
CA HIS A 82 21.43 15.57 -17.12
C HIS A 82 20.06 16.06 -16.61
N LEU A 83 18.99 15.81 -17.36
CA LEU A 83 17.64 16.28 -17.01
C LEU A 83 16.87 15.38 -16.02
N SER A 84 17.28 14.13 -15.86
CA SER A 84 16.69 13.19 -14.90
C SER A 84 17.13 13.47 -13.45
N ASP A 85 16.28 13.15 -12.47
CA ASP A 85 16.60 13.26 -11.03
C ASP A 85 17.23 12.00 -10.46
N ILE A 86 17.36 10.95 -11.27
CA ILE A 86 17.95 9.68 -10.87
C ILE A 86 19.02 9.34 -11.88
N THR A 87 20.24 9.13 -11.38
CA THR A 87 21.34 8.68 -12.24
C THR A 87 21.27 7.17 -12.44
N PRO A 88 21.23 6.69 -13.69
CA PRO A 88 21.42 5.28 -13.99
C PRO A 88 22.64 4.70 -13.28
N LYS A 89 22.49 3.52 -12.67
CA LYS A 89 23.58 2.84 -11.95
C LYS A 89 24.79 2.62 -12.85
N LYS A 90 24.55 2.31 -14.13
CA LYS A 90 25.59 2.14 -15.16
C LYS A 90 26.47 3.37 -15.40
N LEU A 91 26.03 4.58 -15.05
CA LEU A 91 26.82 5.81 -15.22
C LEU A 91 27.74 6.09 -14.03
N VAL A 92 27.48 5.48 -12.88
CA VAL A 92 28.19 5.71 -11.62
C VAL A 92 28.95 4.49 -11.13
N GLU A 93 28.69 3.32 -11.72
CA GLU A 93 29.41 2.10 -11.40
C GLU A 93 30.60 1.82 -12.34
N PRO A 94 31.67 1.18 -11.81
CA PRO A 94 31.86 0.87 -10.38
C PRO A 94 32.02 2.15 -9.56
N TRP A 95 31.76 2.08 -8.25
CA TRP A 95 31.64 3.23 -7.35
C TRP A 95 32.99 3.87 -6.99
N ASP A 96 33.81 4.12 -8.01
CA ASP A 96 35.17 4.61 -7.95
C ASP A 96 35.47 5.58 -9.13
N THR A 97 36.73 6.00 -9.23
CA THR A 97 37.20 6.94 -10.25
C THR A 97 37.19 6.35 -11.67
N SER A 98 36.85 5.07 -11.84
CA SER A 98 36.61 4.45 -13.15
C SER A 98 35.15 4.54 -13.61
N SER A 99 34.24 5.05 -12.77
CA SER A 99 32.85 5.32 -13.18
C SER A 99 32.79 6.23 -14.42
N PRO A 100 31.83 5.99 -15.35
CA PRO A 100 31.71 6.80 -16.57
C PRO A 100 31.63 8.31 -16.34
N ILE A 101 30.85 8.77 -15.35
CA ILE A 101 30.74 10.20 -15.03
C ILE A 101 32.08 10.76 -14.56
N TYR A 102 32.78 10.07 -13.65
CA TYR A 102 34.08 10.56 -13.17
C TYR A 102 35.11 10.59 -14.30
N ARG A 103 35.21 9.52 -15.10
CA ARG A 103 36.11 9.47 -16.26
C ARG A 103 35.85 10.63 -17.23
N PHE A 104 34.58 10.85 -17.59
CA PHE A 104 34.18 11.97 -18.44
C PHE A 104 34.64 13.33 -17.89
N CYS A 105 34.40 13.58 -16.60
CA CYS A 105 34.84 14.80 -15.93
C CYS A 105 36.38 14.91 -15.83
N ALA A 106 37.07 13.81 -15.55
CA ALA A 106 38.52 13.74 -15.44
C ALA A 106 39.23 13.96 -16.78
N THR A 107 38.58 13.65 -17.91
CA THR A 107 39.08 13.93 -19.27
C THR A 107 38.67 15.33 -19.78
N GLY A 108 38.14 16.20 -18.91
CA GLY A 108 37.82 17.60 -19.25
C GLY A 108 36.38 17.86 -19.70
N GLY A 109 35.49 16.88 -19.60
CA GLY A 109 34.05 17.05 -19.83
C GLY A 109 33.35 17.77 -18.68
N ARG A 110 32.24 18.47 -18.97
CA ARG A 110 31.39 19.10 -17.96
C ARG A 110 30.08 18.34 -17.78
N TRP A 111 29.77 17.91 -16.57
CA TRP A 111 28.49 17.27 -16.23
C TRP A 111 27.60 18.25 -15.47
N VAL A 112 26.44 18.62 -16.04
CA VAL A 112 25.51 19.59 -15.45
C VAL A 112 24.26 18.85 -14.95
N ALA A 113 23.99 18.89 -13.65
CA ALA A 113 22.91 18.13 -13.02
C ALA A 113 21.89 19.04 -12.30
N PRO A 114 20.90 19.62 -13.03
CA PRO A 114 19.81 20.38 -12.44
C PRO A 114 18.78 19.47 -11.76
N GLY A 115 18.73 19.51 -10.43
CA GLY A 115 17.78 18.71 -9.64
C GLY A 115 18.24 18.49 -8.20
N GLY A 116 19.53 18.68 -7.92
CA GLY A 116 20.16 18.52 -6.61
C GLY A 116 20.23 17.06 -6.12
N ASN A 117 19.27 16.24 -6.54
CA ASN A 117 19.12 14.81 -6.24
C ASN A 117 19.81 13.87 -7.21
N THR A 118 20.03 14.34 -8.43
CA THR A 118 20.44 13.51 -9.55
C THR A 118 21.61 12.61 -9.21
N LEU A 119 22.57 13.07 -8.41
CA LEU A 119 23.79 12.34 -8.04
C LEU A 119 23.80 11.79 -6.60
N TYR A 120 22.63 11.71 -5.97
CA TYR A 120 22.39 11.00 -4.70
C TYR A 120 21.31 9.93 -4.81
N ALA A 121 20.62 9.86 -5.95
CA ALA A 121 19.64 8.84 -6.26
C ALA A 121 20.16 8.04 -7.44
N PHE A 122 20.62 6.82 -7.16
CA PHE A 122 21.02 5.87 -8.18
C PHE A 122 19.92 4.84 -8.38
N GLU A 123 19.82 4.30 -9.59
CA GLU A 123 18.97 3.15 -9.85
C GLU A 123 19.25 2.01 -8.85
N GLY A 124 18.25 1.62 -8.07
CA GLY A 124 18.34 0.55 -7.08
C GLY A 124 18.66 0.99 -5.64
N GLU A 125 19.09 2.24 -5.39
CA GLU A 125 19.66 2.66 -4.09
C GLU A 125 18.67 3.12 -3.01
N SER A 126 17.49 2.51 -2.93
CA SER A 126 16.34 2.83 -2.03
C SER A 126 15.49 4.04 -2.45
N ASP A 127 14.25 3.73 -2.83
CA ASP A 127 13.42 4.53 -3.74
C ASP A 127 12.45 5.51 -3.05
N PHE A 128 12.57 5.81 -1.74
CA PHE A 128 11.33 6.13 -0.99
C PHE A 128 11.25 7.31 -0.04
N THR A 129 12.34 7.91 0.47
CA THR A 129 12.21 9.20 1.17
C THR A 129 13.41 10.09 0.92
N ILE A 130 13.22 11.10 0.06
CA ILE A 130 14.26 12.06 -0.33
C ILE A 130 14.84 12.83 0.86
N THR A 131 14.11 12.95 1.97
CA THR A 131 14.62 13.63 3.19
C THR A 131 15.70 12.83 3.93
N LYS A 132 15.99 11.58 3.53
CA LYS A 132 17.02 10.72 4.13
C LYS A 132 17.98 10.10 3.09
N GLN A 133 18.22 10.79 1.97
CA GLN A 133 19.15 10.33 0.92
C GLN A 133 20.58 10.17 1.44
N GLY A 134 21.12 8.96 1.29
CA GLY A 134 22.39 8.57 1.88
C GLY A 134 22.42 8.68 3.41
N ALA A 135 21.31 8.89 4.12
CA ALA A 135 21.31 8.95 5.59
C ALA A 135 21.82 7.64 6.22
N TYR A 136 21.70 6.55 5.47
CA TYR A 136 22.19 5.22 5.85
C TYR A 136 23.50 4.83 5.15
N THR A 137 23.93 5.58 4.13
CA THR A 137 25.25 5.44 3.51
C THR A 137 26.22 6.34 4.28
N PRO A 138 27.28 5.81 4.91
CA PRO A 138 28.30 6.63 5.55
C PRO A 138 28.70 7.78 4.63
N ALA A 139 28.80 9.01 5.14
CA ALA A 139 28.97 10.20 4.30
C ALA A 139 30.15 10.07 3.32
N LYS A 140 31.24 9.43 3.77
CA LYS A 140 32.44 9.12 2.97
C LYS A 140 32.23 8.15 1.81
N GLU A 141 31.19 7.32 1.86
CA GLU A 141 30.86 6.27 0.87
C GLU A 141 29.83 6.76 -0.17
N ARG A 142 29.23 7.94 0.02
CA ARG A 142 28.31 8.52 -0.96
C ARG A 142 29.06 8.94 -2.23
N PHE A 143 28.56 8.63 -3.43
CA PHE A 143 29.21 8.92 -4.72
C PHE A 143 29.86 10.29 -4.83
N LEU A 144 29.11 11.35 -4.53
CA LEU A 144 29.65 12.71 -4.64
C LEU A 144 30.77 13.01 -3.65
N THR A 145 30.71 12.43 -2.46
CA THR A 145 31.77 12.60 -1.46
C THR A 145 32.96 11.71 -1.79
N ALA A 146 32.72 10.44 -2.10
CA ALA A 146 33.76 9.47 -2.43
C ALA A 146 34.53 9.88 -3.70
N MET A 147 33.82 10.27 -4.76
CA MET A 147 34.42 10.52 -6.08
C MET A 147 34.81 11.96 -6.29
N PHE A 148 33.94 12.89 -5.89
CA PHE A 148 34.13 14.31 -6.15
C PHE A 148 34.58 15.09 -4.91
N GLY A 149 34.68 14.46 -3.73
CA GLY A 149 35.02 15.16 -2.49
C GLY A 149 34.03 16.28 -2.15
N VAL A 150 32.78 16.17 -2.59
CA VAL A 150 31.72 17.15 -2.33
C VAL A 150 30.98 16.73 -1.06
N GLY A 151 30.88 17.64 -0.09
CA GLY A 151 30.12 17.43 1.14
C GLY A 151 28.61 17.29 0.88
N SER A 152 27.82 17.12 1.94
CA SER A 152 26.36 16.95 1.81
C SER A 152 25.70 18.13 1.08
N VAL A 153 25.07 17.88 -0.07
CA VAL A 153 24.31 18.87 -0.87
C VAL A 153 22.92 19.17 -0.30
N TYR A 154 22.43 18.39 0.68
CA TYR A 154 21.06 18.50 1.17
C TYR A 154 20.92 19.30 2.47
N GLY A 155 19.91 20.18 2.50
CA GLY A 155 19.40 20.87 3.69
C GLY A 155 19.94 22.28 3.90
N LEU A 156 20.99 22.70 3.21
CA LEU A 156 21.56 24.05 3.38
C LEU A 156 20.81 25.04 2.49
N ARG A 157 19.94 25.85 3.10
CA ARG A 157 19.14 26.86 2.39
C ARG A 157 19.82 28.22 2.32
N GLY A 158 20.73 28.53 3.25
CA GLY A 158 21.33 29.86 3.41
C GLY A 158 20.30 30.99 3.52
N LYS A 159 20.76 32.22 3.75
CA LYS A 159 19.93 33.43 3.69
C LYS A 159 20.28 34.20 2.42
N GLY A 160 19.25 34.62 1.68
CA GLY A 160 19.44 35.39 0.45
C GLY A 160 20.14 34.60 -0.67
N ARG A 161 20.37 35.25 -1.82
CA ARG A 161 20.99 34.59 -3.00
C ARG A 161 21.72 35.62 -3.85
N GLN A 162 22.99 35.37 -4.15
CA GLN A 162 23.82 36.24 -4.99
C GLN A 162 24.70 35.44 -5.94
N LEU A 163 25.02 36.04 -7.10
CA LEU A 163 26.03 35.50 -8.02
C LEU A 163 27.43 35.82 -7.53
N THR A 164 28.34 34.86 -7.65
CA THR A 164 29.77 35.12 -7.44
C THR A 164 30.35 35.83 -8.67
N ASP A 165 31.55 36.38 -8.55
CA ASP A 165 32.21 37.00 -9.69
C ASP A 165 32.47 35.98 -10.81
N LEU A 166 32.78 34.73 -10.45
CA LEU A 166 32.85 33.64 -11.42
C LEU A 166 31.50 33.35 -12.10
N GLY A 167 30.39 33.36 -11.34
CA GLY A 167 29.06 33.24 -11.95
C GLY A 167 28.80 34.32 -12.99
N LYS A 168 29.17 35.58 -12.68
CA LYS A 168 29.06 36.70 -13.63
C LYS A 168 29.95 36.51 -14.86
N THR A 169 31.18 36.01 -14.71
CA THR A 169 32.06 35.73 -15.87
C THR A 169 31.54 34.61 -16.75
N TRP A 170 30.67 33.72 -16.24
CA TRP A 170 29.98 32.73 -17.07
C TRP A 170 28.82 33.32 -17.89
N GLY A 171 28.58 34.63 -17.77
CA GLY A 171 27.47 35.32 -18.41
C GLY A 171 26.16 35.16 -17.66
N LEU A 172 26.20 34.76 -16.38
CA LEU A 172 25.02 34.75 -15.51
C LEU A 172 24.77 36.19 -15.03
N ASP A 173 23.55 36.69 -15.16
CA ASP A 173 23.22 38.08 -14.83
C ASP A 173 22.00 38.19 -13.90
N VAL A 174 22.04 39.21 -13.05
CA VAL A 174 21.02 39.56 -12.07
C VAL A 174 19.80 40.21 -12.73
N ASP A 175 19.91 40.86 -13.89
CA ASP A 175 18.73 41.44 -14.57
C ASP A 175 17.78 40.38 -15.15
N THR A 176 18.25 39.13 -15.28
CA THR A 176 17.44 37.95 -15.62
C THR A 176 17.16 37.01 -14.42
N SER A 177 17.48 37.44 -13.19
CA SER A 177 17.55 36.69 -11.92
C SER A 177 16.29 36.00 -11.40
N ARG A 178 15.18 35.99 -12.15
CA ARG A 178 13.97 35.24 -11.74
C ARG A 178 14.23 33.75 -11.55
N TRP A 179 15.35 33.23 -12.08
CA TRP A 179 15.79 31.86 -11.85
C TRP A 179 16.55 31.69 -10.52
N LEU A 180 17.24 32.71 -9.99
CA LEU A 180 18.01 32.59 -8.73
C LEU A 180 17.09 32.19 -7.58
N VAL A 181 15.90 32.79 -7.48
CA VAL A 181 14.90 32.46 -6.45
C VAL A 181 14.40 31.01 -6.52
N ARG A 182 14.68 30.29 -7.61
CA ARG A 182 14.36 28.87 -7.78
C ARG A 182 15.45 27.93 -7.27
N LEU A 183 16.63 28.43 -6.94
CA LEU A 183 17.65 27.65 -6.25
C LEU A 183 17.16 27.35 -4.83
N LEU A 184 16.91 26.07 -4.56
CA LEU A 184 16.27 25.63 -3.33
C LEU A 184 17.28 25.38 -2.20
N GLN A 185 18.40 24.75 -2.53
CA GLN A 185 19.41 24.24 -1.57
C GLN A 185 20.80 24.20 -2.23
N GLY A 186 21.85 24.11 -1.42
CA GLY A 186 23.25 24.06 -1.87
C GLY A 186 24.16 23.21 -0.98
N VAL A 187 25.45 23.22 -1.28
CA VAL A 187 26.51 22.53 -0.51
C VAL A 187 27.25 23.50 0.41
N PRO A 188 28.01 22.99 1.41
CA PRO A 188 29.08 23.78 2.01
C PRO A 188 29.97 24.35 0.89
N PRO A 189 30.27 25.66 0.88
CA PRO A 189 31.17 26.23 -0.13
C PRO A 189 32.58 25.62 -0.09
N ASP A 190 32.98 25.09 1.06
CA ASP A 190 34.27 24.41 1.24
C ASP A 190 34.34 23.15 0.36
N GLY A 191 35.30 23.14 -0.56
CA GLY A 191 35.56 22.01 -1.45
C GLY A 191 34.87 22.08 -2.82
N VAL A 192 34.13 23.15 -3.12
CA VAL A 192 33.55 23.44 -4.45
C VAL A 192 33.81 24.89 -4.86
N THR A 193 33.62 25.20 -6.13
CA THR A 193 33.69 26.56 -6.66
C THR A 193 32.26 27.11 -6.86
N PRO A 194 31.79 28.06 -6.04
CA PRO A 194 30.44 28.61 -6.17
C PRO A 194 30.32 29.55 -7.38
N LEU A 195 29.26 29.37 -8.18
CA LEU A 195 28.79 30.33 -9.20
C LEU A 195 27.62 31.16 -8.67
N ALA A 196 26.80 30.58 -7.79
CA ALA A 196 25.82 31.28 -6.98
C ALA A 196 25.91 30.79 -5.54
N ILE A 197 25.78 31.71 -4.58
CA ILE A 197 25.97 31.46 -3.16
C ILE A 197 24.87 32.18 -2.37
N SER A 198 24.53 31.69 -1.19
CA SER A 198 23.72 32.45 -0.25
C SER A 198 24.47 33.69 0.24
N GLU A 199 23.75 34.75 0.62
CA GLU A 199 24.33 36.01 1.10
C GLU A 199 25.10 35.80 2.42
N ASP A 200 24.58 34.93 3.29
CA ASP A 200 25.27 34.50 4.51
C ASP A 200 26.43 33.51 4.26
N ARG A 201 26.68 33.15 3.00
CA ARG A 201 27.70 32.20 2.57
C ARG A 201 27.60 30.81 3.21
N ALA A 202 26.45 30.46 3.79
CA ALA A 202 26.23 29.14 4.36
C ALA A 202 26.07 28.04 3.29
N ALA A 203 25.71 28.40 2.05
CA ALA A 203 25.44 27.44 0.98
C ALA A 203 25.89 27.94 -0.40
N ALA A 204 26.65 27.12 -1.13
CA ALA A 204 26.87 27.26 -2.57
C ALA A 204 25.68 26.63 -3.32
N LEU A 205 24.83 27.48 -3.92
CA LEU A 205 23.53 27.11 -4.49
C LEU A 205 23.62 26.63 -5.96
N LEU A 206 24.64 27.12 -6.67
CA LEU A 206 25.10 26.64 -7.98
C LEU A 206 26.62 26.53 -7.88
N TRP A 207 27.17 25.34 -8.08
CA TRP A 207 28.57 25.06 -7.77
C TRP A 207 29.23 24.14 -8.78
N LEU A 208 30.54 24.28 -8.94
CA LEU A 208 31.40 23.46 -9.80
C LEU A 208 32.44 22.73 -8.95
N LYS A 209 32.54 21.42 -9.10
CA LYS A 209 33.67 20.62 -8.65
C LYS A 209 34.51 20.21 -9.84
N ASN A 210 35.68 20.84 -9.96
CA ASN A 210 36.69 20.45 -10.93
C ASN A 210 37.52 19.27 -10.40
N VAL A 211 37.73 18.26 -11.25
CA VAL A 211 38.59 17.09 -10.97
C VAL A 211 39.75 16.98 -11.98
N ASN A 212 39.82 17.88 -12.95
CA ASN A 212 40.93 18.02 -13.89
C ASN A 212 41.38 19.50 -13.95
N PRO A 213 42.52 19.85 -13.31
CA PRO A 213 43.00 21.22 -13.24
C PRO A 213 43.43 21.81 -14.60
N GLU A 214 43.73 20.97 -15.61
CA GLU A 214 44.07 21.42 -16.97
C GLU A 214 42.85 22.00 -17.70
N HIS A 215 41.65 21.65 -17.24
CA HIS A 215 40.39 22.12 -17.77
C HIS A 215 39.56 22.76 -16.65
N PRO A 216 39.88 24.00 -16.21
CA PRO A 216 39.32 24.62 -14.99
C PRO A 216 37.80 24.89 -15.04
N HIS A 217 37.20 24.78 -16.22
CA HIS A 217 35.75 24.91 -16.42
C HIS A 217 35.06 23.55 -16.63
N SER A 218 35.79 22.45 -16.54
CA SER A 218 35.25 21.09 -16.59
C SER A 218 34.94 20.55 -15.19
N GLY A 219 34.32 19.38 -15.14
CA GLY A 219 33.98 18.70 -13.91
C GLY A 219 32.49 18.63 -13.68
N LEU A 220 32.12 18.40 -12.42
CA LEU A 220 30.74 18.25 -12.02
C LEU A 220 30.14 19.59 -11.59
N LEU A 221 29.04 19.99 -12.20
CA LEU A 221 28.27 21.15 -11.84
C LEU A 221 26.91 20.74 -11.27
N GLY A 222 26.65 21.14 -10.03
CA GLY A 222 25.43 20.81 -9.30
C GLY A 222 24.60 22.04 -8.95
N LEU A 223 23.28 21.88 -9.02
CA LEU A 223 22.29 22.84 -8.53
C LEU A 223 20.97 22.15 -8.19
N CYS A 224 20.26 22.65 -7.18
CA CYS A 224 18.94 22.15 -6.80
C CYS A 224 17.84 23.11 -7.29
N VAL A 225 17.20 22.76 -8.42
CA VAL A 225 16.11 23.50 -9.06
C VAL A 225 15.01 22.55 -9.54
N SER A 226 13.78 23.05 -9.63
CA SER A 226 12.72 22.38 -10.39
C SER A 226 12.76 22.86 -11.84
N LEU A 227 13.05 21.98 -12.80
CA LEU A 227 12.89 22.33 -14.21
C LEU A 227 11.41 22.64 -14.47
N SER A 228 11.21 23.68 -15.25
CA SER A 228 9.91 24.14 -15.70
C SER A 228 10.09 24.66 -17.12
N ASP A 229 8.98 25.01 -17.75
CA ASP A 229 8.96 25.74 -19.02
C ASP A 229 9.38 27.22 -18.88
N GLN A 230 9.85 27.66 -17.70
CA GLN A 230 10.37 29.01 -17.51
C GLN A 230 11.65 29.22 -18.32
N LYS A 231 11.51 29.97 -19.41
CA LYS A 231 12.61 30.33 -20.32
C LYS A 231 13.84 30.86 -19.59
N SER A 232 13.69 31.70 -18.56
CA SER A 232 14.83 32.27 -17.83
C SER A 232 15.70 31.23 -17.12
N LEU A 233 15.12 30.13 -16.64
CA LEU A 233 15.87 29.02 -16.06
C LEU A 233 16.59 28.21 -17.15
N LEU A 234 15.91 27.94 -18.26
CA LEU A 234 16.48 27.20 -19.40
C LEU A 234 17.63 27.99 -20.06
N ASP A 235 17.46 29.30 -20.23
CA ASP A 235 18.50 30.21 -20.71
C ASP A 235 19.74 30.19 -19.80
N MET A 236 19.54 30.17 -18.47
CA MET A 236 20.65 30.05 -17.52
C MET A 236 21.38 28.72 -17.67
N LEU A 237 20.65 27.61 -17.71
CA LEU A 237 21.23 26.27 -17.90
C LEU A 237 22.00 26.19 -19.22
N TYR A 238 21.51 26.82 -20.29
CA TYR A 238 22.24 26.93 -21.56
C TYR A 238 23.56 27.67 -21.42
N ARG A 239 23.59 28.82 -20.75
CA ARG A 239 24.83 29.57 -20.50
C ARG A 239 25.83 28.72 -19.73
N VAL A 240 25.35 28.02 -18.70
CA VAL A 240 26.17 27.08 -17.92
C VAL A 240 26.72 25.93 -18.76
N CYS A 241 25.93 25.39 -19.69
CA CYS A 241 26.37 24.29 -20.54
C CYS A 241 27.34 24.75 -21.64
N CYS A 242 27.10 25.91 -22.25
CA CYS A 242 27.88 26.38 -23.40
C CYS A 242 29.10 27.23 -23.02
N PHE A 243 29.32 27.54 -21.74
CA PHE A 243 30.48 28.32 -21.31
C PHE A 243 31.80 27.58 -21.63
N SER A 244 32.69 28.21 -22.38
CA SER A 244 33.98 27.63 -22.80
C SER A 244 35.19 28.49 -22.37
N GLY A 245 35.03 29.29 -21.32
CA GLY A 245 36.01 30.30 -20.88
C GLY A 245 35.69 31.71 -21.38
N THR A 246 34.76 31.85 -22.32
CA THR A 246 34.19 33.13 -22.75
C THR A 246 32.74 33.25 -22.24
N PRO A 247 32.34 34.39 -21.64
CA PRO A 247 30.98 34.58 -21.17
C PRO A 247 29.94 34.35 -22.29
N VAL A 248 28.92 33.55 -22.01
CA VAL A 248 27.78 33.38 -22.94
C VAL A 248 26.84 34.55 -22.71
N THR A 249 27.02 35.65 -23.47
CA THR A 249 26.29 36.91 -23.25
C THR A 249 24.84 36.84 -23.76
N SER A 250 24.57 36.01 -24.76
CA SER A 250 23.23 35.81 -25.33
C SER A 250 22.92 34.33 -25.54
N VAL A 251 21.64 33.98 -25.40
CA VAL A 251 21.10 32.66 -25.73
C VAL A 251 20.40 32.79 -27.08
N PRO A 252 20.82 32.07 -28.13
CA PRO A 252 20.20 32.18 -29.44
C PRO A 252 18.68 32.02 -29.37
N ALA A 253 17.93 32.85 -30.09
CA ALA A 253 16.48 32.67 -30.12
C ALA A 253 16.15 31.42 -30.94
N VAL A 254 15.62 30.39 -30.28
CA VAL A 254 15.10 29.20 -30.95
C VAL A 254 13.60 29.08 -30.71
N ASN A 255 12.90 28.52 -31.68
CA ASN A 255 11.49 28.18 -31.52
C ASN A 255 11.37 26.76 -30.95
N TRP A 256 11.55 26.62 -29.64
CA TRP A 256 11.48 25.34 -28.93
C TRP A 256 10.06 25.00 -28.43
N GLN A 257 9.14 25.97 -28.50
CA GLN A 257 7.70 25.76 -28.31
C GLN A 257 6.96 26.14 -29.59
N PRO A 258 7.22 25.48 -30.74
CA PRO A 258 6.50 25.79 -31.95
C PRO A 258 5.01 25.62 -31.68
N LYS A 259 4.25 26.72 -31.81
CA LYS A 259 2.80 26.58 -31.97
C LYS A 259 2.63 25.76 -33.23
N ALA A 260 2.23 24.49 -33.07
CA ALA A 260 1.95 23.65 -34.21
C ALA A 260 0.97 24.41 -35.12
N PRO A 261 1.30 24.62 -36.41
CA PRO A 261 0.37 25.27 -37.32
C PRO A 261 -0.95 24.51 -37.28
N THR A 262 -2.07 25.24 -37.35
CA THR A 262 -3.38 24.58 -37.44
C THR A 262 -3.37 23.75 -38.72
N PRO A 263 -3.56 22.42 -38.65
CA PRO A 263 -3.48 21.58 -39.83
C PRO A 263 -4.63 21.90 -40.79
N GLU A 264 -4.49 21.53 -42.06
CA GLU A 264 -5.61 21.61 -43.02
C GLU A 264 -6.78 20.74 -42.54
N TYR A 265 -6.46 19.55 -42.05
CA TYR A 265 -7.34 18.59 -41.42
C TYR A 265 -6.64 18.00 -40.19
N GLY A 266 -7.29 18.07 -39.04
CA GLY A 266 -6.80 17.59 -37.76
C GLY A 266 -7.85 16.72 -37.09
N LEU A 267 -7.38 15.66 -36.45
CA LEU A 267 -8.20 14.75 -35.66
C LEU A 267 -7.65 14.70 -34.24
N ARG A 268 -8.55 14.52 -33.27
CA ARG A 268 -8.21 14.23 -31.88
C ARG A 268 -9.19 13.23 -31.31
N LEU A 269 -8.66 12.20 -30.67
CA LEU A 269 -9.40 11.19 -29.95
C LEU A 269 -9.16 11.36 -28.44
N THR A 270 -10.24 11.41 -27.67
CA THR A 270 -10.17 11.44 -26.21
C THR A 270 -11.29 10.62 -25.61
N ALA A 271 -10.99 9.62 -24.79
CA ALA A 271 -11.99 9.01 -23.92
C ALA A 271 -11.79 9.54 -22.51
N ARG A 272 -12.87 10.09 -21.93
CA ARG A 272 -12.86 10.62 -20.56
C ARG A 272 -14.04 10.08 -19.78
N VAL A 273 -13.79 9.59 -18.58
CA VAL A 273 -14.82 9.17 -17.63
C VAL A 273 -14.62 9.98 -16.35
N GLY A 274 -15.65 10.72 -15.91
CA GLY A 274 -15.53 11.65 -14.79
C GLY A 274 -14.50 12.77 -15.00
N GLY A 275 -14.26 13.16 -16.26
CA GLY A 275 -13.24 14.17 -16.61
C GLY A 275 -11.80 13.64 -16.68
N ILE A 276 -11.56 12.40 -16.24
CA ILE A 276 -10.25 11.74 -16.25
C ILE A 276 -10.05 10.98 -17.56
N PRO A 277 -8.92 11.19 -18.27
CA PRO A 277 -8.64 10.44 -19.49
C PRO A 277 -8.40 8.95 -19.18
N ARG A 278 -9.00 8.06 -19.96
CA ARG A 278 -8.80 6.61 -19.86
C ARG A 278 -8.47 6.02 -21.22
N ARG A 279 -7.63 4.99 -21.24
CA ARG A 279 -7.27 4.19 -22.41
C ARG A 279 -7.47 2.69 -22.19
N ALA A 280 -7.77 2.25 -20.97
CA ALA A 280 -8.15 0.88 -20.68
C ALA A 280 -9.57 0.82 -20.11
N PHE A 281 -10.33 -0.17 -20.55
CA PHE A 281 -11.71 -0.41 -20.17
C PHE A 281 -11.89 -1.91 -19.93
N GLN A 282 -12.63 -2.27 -18.89
CA GLN A 282 -13.03 -3.64 -18.65
C GLN A 282 -14.13 -4.04 -19.65
N ARG A 283 -14.09 -5.28 -20.10
CA ARG A 283 -15.16 -5.87 -20.89
C ARG A 283 -16.51 -5.77 -20.16
N GLY A 284 -17.51 -5.20 -20.84
CA GLY A 284 -18.81 -4.83 -20.29
C GLY A 284 -18.96 -3.34 -19.93
N GLU A 285 -17.88 -2.55 -19.98
CA GLU A 285 -17.96 -1.08 -19.96
C GLU A 285 -18.34 -0.52 -21.35
N GLU A 286 -18.71 0.76 -21.40
CA GLU A 286 -18.76 1.53 -22.64
C GLU A 286 -17.56 2.49 -22.71
N ILE A 287 -16.98 2.66 -23.89
CA ILE A 287 -15.92 3.65 -24.14
C ILE A 287 -16.57 4.94 -24.66
N PRO A 288 -16.59 6.05 -23.88
CA PRO A 288 -17.12 7.33 -24.35
C PRO A 288 -16.05 8.06 -25.16
N LEU A 289 -15.83 7.62 -26.40
CA LEU A 289 -14.83 8.18 -27.30
C LEU A 289 -15.31 9.52 -27.83
N THR A 290 -14.66 10.61 -27.42
CA THR A 290 -14.87 11.95 -27.99
C THR A 290 -13.90 12.18 -29.15
N ILE A 291 -14.48 12.39 -30.32
CA ILE A 291 -13.80 12.68 -31.57
C ILE A 291 -13.96 14.17 -31.84
N GLU A 292 -12.83 14.81 -32.13
CA GLU A 292 -12.79 16.18 -32.57
C GLU A 292 -12.09 16.26 -33.92
N ALA A 293 -12.82 16.69 -34.95
CA ALA A 293 -12.26 17.04 -36.26
C ALA A 293 -12.21 18.57 -36.40
N PHE A 294 -11.07 19.07 -36.82
CA PHE A 294 -10.77 20.50 -36.92
C PHE A 294 -9.81 20.75 -38.09
N GLY A 295 -9.53 22.01 -38.40
CA GLY A 295 -8.54 22.38 -39.41
C GLY A 295 -8.99 23.55 -40.26
N THR A 296 -8.09 24.14 -41.03
CA THR A 296 -8.40 25.29 -41.90
C THR A 296 -9.31 24.92 -43.06
N GLN A 297 -9.27 23.66 -43.52
CA GLN A 297 -10.06 23.13 -44.63
C GLN A 297 -11.16 22.16 -44.21
N TYR A 298 -11.29 21.85 -42.92
CA TYR A 298 -12.42 21.06 -42.43
C TYR A 298 -13.74 21.86 -42.61
N ARG A 299 -14.68 21.28 -43.33
CA ARG A 299 -16.02 21.81 -43.68
C ARG A 299 -17.08 20.76 -43.37
N GLY A 300 -16.91 20.08 -42.25
CA GLY A 300 -17.83 19.06 -41.74
C GLY A 300 -17.87 17.78 -42.56
N GLN A 301 -16.79 17.44 -43.26
CA GLN A 301 -16.62 16.14 -43.90
C GLN A 301 -16.86 15.00 -42.91
N ALA A 302 -17.43 13.90 -43.40
CA ALA A 302 -17.70 12.70 -42.61
C ALA A 302 -16.43 12.15 -41.96
N VAL A 303 -16.58 11.62 -40.75
CA VAL A 303 -15.49 10.99 -40.00
C VAL A 303 -15.82 9.52 -39.78
N GLN A 304 -15.03 8.62 -40.35
CA GLN A 304 -15.14 7.19 -40.13
C GLN A 304 -14.31 6.80 -38.91
N ILE A 305 -14.89 5.99 -38.04
CA ILE A 305 -14.24 5.43 -36.85
C ILE A 305 -14.25 3.92 -37.00
N THR A 306 -13.08 3.31 -36.88
CA THR A 306 -12.90 1.86 -36.93
C THR A 306 -12.13 1.41 -35.70
N VAL A 307 -12.60 0.33 -35.08
CA VAL A 307 -11.92 -0.36 -33.98
C VAL A 307 -11.37 -1.66 -34.53
N ASN A 308 -10.05 -1.72 -34.67
CA ASN A 308 -9.36 -2.84 -35.29
C ASN A 308 -8.73 -3.76 -34.25
N ALA A 309 -8.95 -5.06 -34.43
CA ALA A 309 -8.24 -6.16 -33.78
C ALA A 309 -7.40 -6.87 -34.84
N ASP A 310 -6.08 -6.87 -34.67
CA ASP A 310 -5.18 -7.63 -35.55
C ASP A 310 -5.39 -7.32 -37.05
N GLY A 311 -5.65 -6.04 -37.36
CA GLY A 311 -5.92 -5.56 -38.72
C GLY A 311 -7.34 -5.79 -39.25
N THR A 312 -8.23 -6.42 -38.48
CA THR A 312 -9.63 -6.65 -38.84
C THR A 312 -10.57 -5.73 -38.05
N ALA A 313 -11.54 -5.13 -38.74
CA ALA A 313 -12.55 -4.28 -38.10
C ALA A 313 -13.47 -5.11 -37.20
N ALA A 314 -13.41 -4.86 -35.88
CA ALA A 314 -14.31 -5.46 -34.90
C ALA A 314 -15.55 -4.59 -34.65
N TRP A 315 -15.45 -3.28 -34.93
CA TRP A 315 -16.56 -2.33 -34.81
C TRP A 315 -16.30 -1.11 -35.71
N GLU A 316 -17.36 -0.56 -36.29
CA GLU A 316 -17.29 0.61 -37.18
C GLU A 316 -18.44 1.58 -36.93
N HIS A 317 -18.18 2.87 -37.13
CA HIS A 317 -19.19 3.91 -37.08
C HIS A 317 -18.79 5.11 -37.93
N THR A 318 -19.75 5.67 -38.66
CA THR A 318 -19.56 6.88 -39.46
C THR A 318 -20.33 8.03 -38.82
N ILE A 319 -19.62 9.12 -38.55
CA ILE A 319 -20.26 10.40 -38.24
C ILE A 319 -20.50 11.11 -39.56
N GLU A 320 -21.78 11.24 -39.91
CA GLU A 320 -22.24 11.83 -41.17
C GLU A 320 -21.73 13.26 -41.40
N GLU A 321 -21.67 13.61 -42.68
CA GLU A 321 -21.27 14.94 -43.16
C GLU A 321 -22.23 16.03 -42.65
N GLY A 322 -21.70 17.24 -42.41
CA GLY A 322 -22.49 18.42 -42.04
C GLY A 322 -21.78 19.71 -42.41
N ASP A 323 -22.39 20.86 -42.17
CA ASP A 323 -21.80 22.18 -42.51
C ASP A 323 -21.23 22.87 -41.26
N ARG A 324 -20.07 22.41 -40.79
CA ARG A 324 -19.39 22.97 -39.60
C ARG A 324 -17.88 23.02 -39.77
N LEU A 325 -17.26 24.14 -39.37
CA LEU A 325 -15.79 24.30 -39.34
C LEU A 325 -15.08 23.44 -38.28
N ARG A 326 -15.84 22.82 -37.36
CA ARG A 326 -15.34 21.94 -36.32
C ARG A 326 -16.41 20.93 -35.93
N LEU A 327 -16.02 19.67 -35.83
CA LEU A 327 -16.84 18.60 -35.28
C LEU A 327 -16.33 18.25 -33.89
N LYS A 328 -17.25 18.14 -32.92
CA LYS A 328 -16.98 17.51 -31.63
C LYS A 328 -18.15 16.61 -31.27
N ARG A 329 -17.91 15.31 -31.28
CA ARG A 329 -18.93 14.28 -31.02
C ARG A 329 -18.38 13.23 -30.08
N THR A 330 -19.24 12.68 -29.24
CA THR A 330 -18.92 11.54 -28.39
C THR A 330 -19.72 10.35 -28.89
N VAL A 331 -19.02 9.24 -29.13
CA VAL A 331 -19.61 7.95 -29.52
C VAL A 331 -19.30 6.96 -28.40
N ASN A 332 -20.32 6.22 -27.97
CA ASN A 332 -20.16 5.17 -26.96
C ASN A 332 -19.94 3.83 -27.66
N ILE A 333 -18.81 3.20 -27.37
CA ILE A 333 -18.42 1.93 -27.98
C ILE A 333 -18.62 0.82 -26.94
N PRO A 334 -19.57 -0.11 -27.14
CA PRO A 334 -19.80 -1.23 -26.22
C PRO A 334 -18.62 -2.20 -26.24
N THR A 335 -18.13 -2.60 -25.07
CA THR A 335 -16.98 -3.51 -24.97
C THR A 335 -17.38 -4.97 -24.71
N GLU A 336 -18.63 -5.26 -24.35
CA GLU A 336 -19.09 -6.61 -24.02
C GLU A 336 -18.93 -7.59 -25.19
N ARG A 337 -18.95 -7.09 -26.42
CA ARG A 337 -18.78 -7.90 -27.64
C ARG A 337 -17.32 -8.04 -28.07
N LEU A 338 -16.39 -7.29 -27.47
CA LEU A 338 -14.98 -7.28 -27.83
C LEU A 338 -14.18 -8.25 -26.93
N ARG A 339 -13.25 -9.01 -27.51
CA ARG A 339 -12.28 -9.82 -26.76
C ARG A 339 -11.33 -8.93 -25.95
N CYS A 340 -10.81 -9.45 -24.83
CA CYS A 340 -9.81 -8.74 -24.03
C CYS A 340 -8.45 -8.69 -24.74
N GLN A 341 -8.10 -7.55 -25.33
CA GLN A 341 -6.80 -7.30 -25.98
C GLN A 341 -6.57 -5.80 -26.21
N ALA A 342 -5.43 -5.45 -26.81
CA ALA A 342 -5.22 -4.11 -27.36
C ALA A 342 -5.94 -3.98 -28.71
N TYR A 343 -6.51 -2.81 -28.96
CA TYR A 343 -7.20 -2.46 -30.19
C TYR A 343 -6.64 -1.15 -30.74
N GLU A 344 -6.55 -1.05 -32.05
CA GLU A 344 -6.25 0.20 -32.74
C GLU A 344 -7.55 0.92 -33.08
N PHE A 345 -7.74 2.10 -32.51
CA PHE A 345 -8.87 2.97 -32.78
C PHE A 345 -8.44 3.98 -33.81
N THR A 346 -8.96 3.84 -35.02
CA THR A 346 -8.65 4.72 -36.14
C THR A 346 -9.82 5.66 -36.37
N ALA A 347 -9.56 6.96 -36.41
CA ALA A 347 -10.47 7.95 -36.97
C ALA A 347 -9.90 8.48 -38.28
N ALA A 348 -10.73 8.59 -39.32
CA ALA A 348 -10.33 9.07 -40.63
C ALA A 348 -11.33 10.08 -41.18
N ILE A 349 -10.82 11.21 -41.67
CA ILE A 349 -11.51 12.09 -42.62
C ILE A 349 -11.09 11.57 -43.99
N ARG A 350 -12.06 11.04 -44.75
CA ARG A 350 -11.83 10.32 -46.02
C ARG A 350 -10.72 10.95 -46.87
N ASP A 351 -9.62 10.21 -47.07
CA ASP A 351 -8.45 10.59 -47.88
C ASP A 351 -7.72 11.89 -47.49
N ARG A 352 -7.99 12.46 -46.30
CA ARG A 352 -7.43 13.75 -45.85
C ARG A 352 -6.61 13.68 -44.57
N ALA A 353 -7.09 12.95 -43.57
CA ALA A 353 -6.40 12.81 -42.29
C ALA A 353 -6.80 11.52 -41.60
N THR A 354 -5.82 10.86 -40.97
CA THR A 354 -6.02 9.65 -40.17
C THR A 354 -5.31 9.82 -38.84
N LEU A 355 -5.98 9.42 -37.75
CA LEU A 355 -5.39 9.34 -36.43
C LEU A 355 -5.68 7.95 -35.86
N SER A 356 -4.63 7.24 -35.46
CA SER A 356 -4.72 5.97 -34.75
C SER A 356 -4.27 6.12 -33.31
N GLU A 357 -5.02 5.51 -32.39
CA GLU A 357 -4.71 5.46 -30.95
C GLU A 357 -4.95 4.04 -30.42
N THR A 358 -4.13 3.59 -29.48
CA THR A 358 -4.31 2.28 -28.84
C THR A 358 -5.19 2.39 -27.59
N PHE A 359 -6.21 1.53 -27.52
CA PHE A 359 -7.03 1.30 -26.34
C PHE A 359 -6.97 -0.18 -25.94
N HIS A 360 -7.23 -0.47 -24.67
CA HIS A 360 -7.18 -1.83 -24.13
C HIS A 360 -8.55 -2.24 -23.60
N ILE A 361 -9.03 -3.40 -24.05
CA ILE A 361 -10.14 -4.11 -23.43
C ILE A 361 -9.54 -5.13 -22.46
N CYS A 362 -9.87 -5.00 -21.18
CA CYS A 362 -9.30 -5.76 -20.08
C CYS A 362 -10.33 -6.77 -19.52
N PRO A 363 -9.88 -7.89 -18.93
CA PRO A 363 -10.77 -8.88 -18.32
C PRO A 363 -11.55 -8.30 -17.13
N SER A 364 -12.71 -8.91 -16.84
CA SER A 364 -13.45 -8.67 -15.60
C SER A 364 -12.93 -9.48 -14.42
N ARG A 365 -12.43 -10.70 -14.70
CA ARG A 365 -11.70 -11.54 -13.75
C ARG A 365 -10.53 -10.76 -13.22
N ARG A 366 -10.31 -10.67 -11.90
CA ARG A 366 -9.16 -10.00 -11.26
C ARG A 366 -7.98 -10.94 -11.03
N ASN A 367 -6.76 -10.39 -10.96
CA ASN A 367 -5.52 -11.11 -10.66
C ASN A 367 -5.63 -11.84 -9.32
N THR A 368 -6.12 -11.12 -8.31
CA THR A 368 -6.50 -11.68 -7.02
C THR A 368 -7.84 -11.08 -6.59
N LEU A 369 -8.76 -11.96 -6.17
CA LEU A 369 -10.04 -11.55 -5.59
C LEU A 369 -9.93 -11.32 -4.09
N LEU A 370 -8.80 -11.68 -3.47
CA LEU A 370 -8.59 -11.41 -2.05
C LEU A 370 -8.47 -9.89 -1.86
N PRO A 371 -9.13 -9.30 -0.87
CA PRO A 371 -9.00 -7.88 -0.56
C PRO A 371 -7.67 -7.60 0.16
N TRP A 372 -6.55 -7.98 -0.49
CA TRP A 372 -5.19 -7.92 0.03
C TRP A 372 -4.42 -6.81 -0.66
N TYR A 373 -4.20 -5.71 0.04
CA TYR A 373 -3.71 -4.48 -0.55
C TYR A 373 -2.36 -4.12 0.03
N VAL A 374 -1.35 -3.98 -0.82
CA VAL A 374 -0.13 -3.32 -0.41
C VAL A 374 -0.29 -1.81 -0.51
N CYS A 375 0.04 -1.14 0.58
CA CYS A 375 0.15 0.31 0.64
C CYS A 375 1.29 0.77 -0.25
N LYS A 376 0.98 1.65 -1.19
CA LYS A 376 1.95 2.17 -2.15
C LYS A 376 1.72 3.66 -2.39
N MET A 377 2.78 4.45 -2.33
CA MET A 377 2.78 5.84 -2.78
C MET A 377 2.70 5.89 -4.31
N HIS A 378 1.83 6.74 -4.84
CA HIS A 378 1.75 6.96 -6.28
C HIS A 378 3.04 7.59 -6.80
N ARG A 379 3.69 6.99 -7.83
CA ARG A 379 4.93 7.51 -8.41
C ARG A 379 4.62 8.45 -9.57
N LYS A 380 5.40 9.54 -9.69
CA LYS A 380 5.26 10.47 -10.82
C LYS A 380 5.76 9.88 -12.15
N ASN A 381 6.72 8.96 -12.12
CA ASN A 381 7.24 8.27 -13.29
C ASN A 381 6.36 7.07 -13.64
N VAL A 382 5.81 7.09 -14.85
CA VAL A 382 4.91 6.07 -15.40
C VAL A 382 5.56 4.69 -15.50
N LYS A 383 6.81 4.60 -15.97
CA LYS A 383 7.48 3.30 -16.15
C LYS A 383 7.74 2.61 -14.82
N ARG A 384 8.18 3.36 -13.81
CA ARG A 384 8.37 2.87 -12.45
C ARG A 384 7.07 2.47 -11.79
N GLU A 385 6.00 3.21 -12.07
CA GLU A 385 4.66 2.83 -11.64
C GLU A 385 4.27 1.47 -12.24
N GLU A 386 4.50 1.27 -13.54
CA GLU A 386 4.29 -0.01 -14.22
C GLU A 386 5.14 -1.14 -13.63
N VAL A 387 6.44 -0.92 -13.38
CA VAL A 387 7.33 -1.93 -12.75
C VAL A 387 6.83 -2.30 -11.34
N ALA A 388 6.46 -1.31 -10.53
CA ALA A 388 5.93 -1.56 -9.19
C ALA A 388 4.60 -2.31 -9.24
N LEU A 389 3.71 -1.98 -10.18
CA LEU A 389 2.44 -2.69 -10.33
C LEU A 389 2.62 -4.10 -10.92
N ASN A 390 3.58 -4.31 -11.82
CA ASN A 390 3.95 -5.66 -12.27
C ASN A 390 4.42 -6.50 -11.08
N TYR A 391 5.27 -5.94 -10.21
CA TYR A 391 5.68 -6.62 -8.98
C TYR A 391 4.46 -6.99 -8.11
N VAL A 392 3.54 -6.05 -7.87
CA VAL A 392 2.29 -6.33 -7.13
C VAL A 392 1.48 -7.46 -7.77
N ARG A 393 1.32 -7.44 -9.09
CA ARG A 393 0.62 -8.50 -9.86
C ARG A 393 1.29 -9.85 -9.69
N ASP A 394 2.60 -9.90 -9.88
CA ASP A 394 3.38 -11.13 -9.85
C ASP A 394 3.39 -11.76 -8.45
N HIS A 395 3.09 -10.97 -7.41
CA HIS A 395 2.95 -11.42 -6.02
C HIS A 395 1.49 -11.70 -5.60
N ASN A 396 0.52 -11.70 -6.54
CA ASN A 396 -0.91 -11.88 -6.27
C ASN A 396 -1.48 -10.89 -5.24
N LEU A 397 -0.98 -9.65 -5.24
CA LEU A 397 -1.44 -8.57 -4.37
C LEU A 397 -2.31 -7.58 -5.15
N ASN A 398 -3.01 -6.71 -4.42
CA ASN A 398 -3.66 -5.51 -4.93
C ASN A 398 -2.98 -4.26 -4.37
N THR A 399 -3.37 -3.06 -4.80
CA THR A 399 -2.75 -1.81 -4.32
C THR A 399 -3.69 -0.95 -3.51
N MET A 400 -3.17 -0.27 -2.50
CA MET A 400 -3.86 0.86 -1.87
C MET A 400 -3.05 2.13 -2.12
N ILE A 401 -3.66 3.09 -2.80
CA ILE A 401 -3.00 4.34 -3.23
C ILE A 401 -2.97 5.34 -2.08
N PHE A 402 -1.80 5.93 -1.85
CA PHE A 402 -1.58 7.01 -0.87
C PHE A 402 -1.50 8.39 -1.53
N ASP A 403 -1.48 9.43 -0.70
CA ASP A 403 -1.26 10.83 -1.11
C ASP A 403 -2.31 11.40 -2.07
N LEU A 404 -3.58 11.03 -1.86
CA LEU A 404 -4.70 11.50 -2.69
C LEU A 404 -4.97 13.00 -2.55
N TYR A 405 -4.33 13.71 -1.62
CA TYR A 405 -4.40 15.17 -1.57
C TYR A 405 -3.97 15.82 -2.90
N GLN A 406 -3.09 15.15 -3.65
CA GLN A 406 -2.69 15.59 -5.00
C GLN A 406 -3.86 15.55 -5.99
N LEU A 407 -4.88 14.73 -5.72
CA LEU A 407 -6.07 14.57 -6.55
C LEU A 407 -7.15 15.63 -6.29
N GLU A 408 -7.06 16.43 -5.23
CA GLU A 408 -8.08 17.47 -4.95
C GLU A 408 -8.28 18.41 -6.14
N ASN A 409 -7.20 18.68 -6.88
CA ASN A 409 -7.21 19.53 -8.05
C ASN A 409 -7.17 18.73 -9.35
N ALA A 410 -7.47 17.42 -9.37
CA ALA A 410 -7.35 16.60 -10.57
C ALA A 410 -8.27 17.07 -11.71
N ALA A 411 -9.46 17.59 -11.38
CA ALA A 411 -10.39 18.17 -12.34
C ALA A 411 -9.88 19.51 -12.91
N GLU A 412 -9.18 20.29 -12.10
CA GLU A 412 -8.68 21.63 -12.44
C GLU A 412 -7.25 21.60 -13.02
N SER A 413 -6.51 20.51 -12.77
CA SER A 413 -5.14 20.28 -13.21
C SER A 413 -5.07 19.09 -14.17
N PRO A 414 -5.05 19.34 -15.50
CA PRO A 414 -4.98 18.28 -16.51
C PRO A 414 -3.82 17.29 -16.32
N ALA A 415 -2.70 17.76 -15.76
CA ALA A 415 -1.54 16.92 -15.49
C ALA A 415 -1.82 15.88 -14.38
N VAL A 416 -2.50 16.29 -13.30
CA VAL A 416 -2.91 15.38 -12.23
C VAL A 416 -3.94 14.38 -12.76
N GLY A 417 -4.96 14.85 -13.48
CA GLY A 417 -5.98 13.98 -14.06
C GLY A 417 -5.38 12.96 -15.04
N LYS A 418 -4.43 13.36 -15.88
CA LYS A 418 -3.72 12.44 -16.78
C LYS A 418 -2.94 11.35 -16.04
N ARG A 419 -2.28 11.69 -14.92
CA ARG A 419 -1.56 10.70 -14.09
C ARG A 419 -2.51 9.70 -13.45
N LEU A 420 -3.60 10.16 -12.84
CA LEU A 420 -4.61 9.26 -12.26
C LEU A 420 -5.20 8.34 -13.33
N GLY A 421 -5.56 8.89 -14.49
CA GLY A 421 -6.07 8.11 -15.61
C GLY A 421 -5.11 7.01 -16.05
N HIS A 422 -3.83 7.37 -16.25
CA HIS A 422 -2.80 6.42 -16.59
C HIS A 422 -2.61 5.32 -15.52
N TYR A 423 -2.67 5.69 -14.24
CA TYR A 423 -2.57 4.73 -13.14
C TYR A 423 -3.74 3.73 -13.15
N LEU A 424 -4.97 4.21 -13.32
CA LEU A 424 -6.16 3.35 -13.44
C LEU A 424 -6.07 2.45 -14.68
N ASP A 425 -5.55 2.97 -15.79
CA ASP A 425 -5.34 2.19 -17.01
C ASP A 425 -4.31 1.07 -16.81
N LEU A 426 -3.21 1.34 -16.09
CA LEU A 426 -2.23 0.32 -15.72
C LEU A 426 -2.85 -0.76 -14.84
N LEU A 427 -3.60 -0.38 -13.80
CA LEU A 427 -4.27 -1.35 -12.93
C LEU A 427 -5.23 -2.25 -13.69
N LEU A 428 -6.01 -1.70 -14.63
CA LEU A 428 -6.90 -2.49 -15.47
C LEU A 428 -6.14 -3.49 -16.35
N ARG A 429 -5.07 -3.03 -17.02
CA ARG A 429 -4.23 -3.90 -17.87
C ARG A 429 -3.52 -4.99 -17.09
N LEU A 430 -3.09 -4.68 -15.87
CA LEU A 430 -2.45 -5.63 -14.95
C LEU A 430 -3.46 -6.41 -14.11
N ASN A 431 -4.75 -6.14 -14.33
CA ASN A 431 -5.87 -6.83 -13.72
C ASN A 431 -5.90 -6.75 -12.18
N LEU A 432 -5.45 -5.63 -11.64
CA LEU A 432 -5.33 -5.36 -10.23
C LEU A 432 -6.58 -4.63 -9.70
N ASN A 433 -6.97 -4.93 -8.47
CA ASN A 433 -7.84 -4.03 -7.73
C ASN A 433 -7.01 -2.95 -7.06
N THR A 434 -7.66 -1.85 -6.77
CA THR A 434 -7.09 -0.80 -5.95
C THR A 434 -8.11 -0.27 -4.96
N SER A 435 -7.61 0.15 -3.81
CA SER A 435 -8.34 1.06 -2.95
C SER A 435 -7.53 2.33 -2.73
N ALA A 436 -8.06 3.26 -1.96
CA ALA A 436 -7.43 4.55 -1.77
C ALA A 436 -7.38 4.93 -0.30
N ARG A 437 -6.38 5.73 0.06
CA ARG A 437 -6.29 6.39 1.36
C ARG A 437 -6.45 7.90 1.17
N PRO A 438 -7.68 8.43 1.24
CA PRO A 438 -7.92 9.86 1.23
C PRO A 438 -7.22 10.52 2.40
N THR A 439 -6.45 11.56 2.10
CA THR A 439 -5.72 12.33 3.10
C THR A 439 -6.05 13.79 2.88
N ALA A 440 -6.58 14.48 3.90
CA ALA A 440 -6.64 15.92 3.82
C ALA A 440 -5.26 16.52 4.08
N ILE A 441 -4.93 17.59 3.36
CA ILE A 441 -3.74 18.38 3.66
C ILE A 441 -3.93 18.96 5.06
N ALA A 442 -2.99 18.68 5.96
CA ALA A 442 -2.98 19.34 7.27
C ALA A 442 -2.85 20.84 7.04
N LEU A 443 -3.82 21.61 7.53
CA LEU A 443 -3.65 23.04 7.71
C LEU A 443 -2.55 23.22 8.78
N ALA A 444 -1.33 23.42 8.32
CA ALA A 444 -0.23 23.81 9.19
C ALA A 444 -0.55 25.21 9.73
N THR A 445 -1.20 25.26 10.88
CA THR A 445 -1.37 26.49 11.65
C THR A 445 -0.11 26.77 12.48
N GLU A 446 0.29 28.03 12.54
CA GLU A 446 1.29 28.54 13.49
C GLU A 446 0.61 29.04 14.78
N ASN A 447 -0.71 28.82 14.93
CA ASN A 447 -1.47 29.25 16.09
C ASN A 447 -1.04 28.48 17.35
N PRO A 448 -0.45 29.15 18.36
CA PRO A 448 -0.04 28.51 19.61
C PRO A 448 -1.22 27.86 20.35
N ASP A 449 -2.44 28.38 20.22
CA ASP A 449 -3.66 27.84 20.87
C ASP A 449 -4.10 26.48 20.29
N GLU A 450 -3.54 26.09 19.15
CA GLU A 450 -3.75 24.79 18.51
C GLU A 450 -2.62 23.80 18.82
N THR A 451 -1.68 24.17 19.69
CA THR A 451 -0.60 23.30 20.14
C THR A 451 -1.08 22.39 21.27
N ILE A 452 -0.82 21.09 21.15
CA ILE A 452 -1.06 20.12 22.22
C ILE A 452 -0.10 20.40 23.36
N ILE A 453 -0.63 20.55 24.57
CA ILE A 453 0.16 20.68 25.79
C ILE A 453 0.07 19.36 26.55
N ARG A 454 1.23 18.75 26.80
CA ARG A 454 1.32 17.51 27.61
C ARG A 454 1.02 17.80 29.08
N TYR A 455 0.83 16.74 29.87
CA TYR A 455 0.56 16.89 31.30
C TYR A 455 1.65 17.69 32.04
N ASP A 456 2.92 17.53 31.64
CA ASP A 456 4.09 18.25 32.17
C ASP A 456 4.21 19.72 31.68
N GLY A 457 3.21 20.23 30.96
CA GLY A 457 3.18 21.60 30.43
C GLY A 457 4.01 21.80 29.16
N ASN A 458 4.75 20.81 28.69
CA ASN A 458 5.59 20.97 27.50
C ASN A 458 4.76 20.83 26.21
N PRO A 459 4.89 21.77 25.26
CA PRO A 459 4.23 21.67 23.97
C PRO A 459 4.78 20.50 23.15
N LEU A 460 3.90 19.84 22.38
CA LEU A 460 4.32 18.88 21.37
C LEU A 460 4.91 19.64 20.16
N LYS A 461 6.21 19.47 19.89
CA LYS A 461 6.92 20.20 18.83
C LYS A 461 6.28 19.99 17.44
N HIS A 462 6.16 21.07 16.66
CA HIS A 462 5.72 21.05 15.26
C HIS A 462 6.62 20.17 14.39
N GLY A 463 6.03 19.47 13.40
CA GLY A 463 6.79 18.66 12.44
C GLY A 463 7.16 17.25 12.91
N ALA A 464 6.85 16.86 14.15
CA ALA A 464 6.70 15.44 14.44
C ALA A 464 5.55 14.92 13.56
N HIS A 465 5.81 13.94 12.70
CA HIS A 465 4.80 13.24 11.85
C HIS A 465 3.47 12.95 12.57
N ASN A 466 3.53 12.90 13.90
CA ASN A 466 2.50 12.56 14.86
C ASN A 466 1.51 13.69 15.22
N ALA A 467 1.76 14.96 14.88
CA ALA A 467 0.93 16.11 15.29
C ALA A 467 -0.15 16.53 14.27
N LEU A 468 -0.19 15.88 13.10
CA LEU A 468 -0.94 16.34 11.92
C LEU A 468 -2.47 16.16 12.03
N SER A 469 -2.93 15.18 12.79
CA SER A 469 -4.35 14.86 12.99
C SER A 469 -5.00 15.64 14.13
N TRP A 470 -4.23 16.03 15.14
CA TRP A 470 -4.80 16.61 16.37
C TRP A 470 -5.27 18.05 16.20
N ARG A 471 -4.83 18.71 15.13
CA ARG A 471 -5.33 20.03 14.76
C ARG A 471 -6.75 19.95 14.22
N ALA A 472 -7.14 18.82 13.61
CA ALA A 472 -8.49 18.61 13.07
C ALA A 472 -9.58 18.51 14.16
N PHE A 473 -9.22 18.39 15.45
CA PHE A 473 -10.19 18.45 16.54
C PHE A 473 -10.87 19.81 16.69
N ARG A 474 -10.25 20.87 16.18
CA ARG A 474 -10.90 22.18 16.21
C ARG A 474 -12.01 22.15 15.16
N GLU A 475 -13.25 22.34 15.62
CA GLU A 475 -14.47 22.29 14.80
C GLU A 475 -14.36 23.11 13.51
N GLN A 476 -13.66 24.25 13.58
CA GLN A 476 -13.39 25.13 12.43
C GLN A 476 -12.66 24.45 11.26
N HIS A 477 -11.95 23.33 11.49
CA HIS A 477 -11.24 22.59 10.45
C HIS A 477 -12.03 21.40 9.89
N LEU A 478 -13.08 20.95 10.59
CA LEU A 478 -13.83 19.73 10.23
C LEU A 478 -14.58 19.88 8.89
N ASP A 479 -15.11 21.06 8.59
CA ASP A 479 -15.82 21.29 7.32
C ASP A 479 -14.88 21.29 6.12
N ALA A 480 -13.69 21.90 6.27
CA ALA A 480 -12.64 21.84 5.25
C ALA A 480 -12.17 20.38 5.04
N TYR A 481 -12.02 19.63 6.14
CA TYR A 481 -11.67 18.21 6.13
C TYR A 481 -12.71 17.37 5.37
N ARG A 482 -14.00 17.47 5.73
CA ARG A 482 -15.12 16.82 5.03
C ARG A 482 -15.13 17.16 3.55
N ALA A 483 -15.02 18.44 3.21
CA ALA A 483 -15.09 18.92 1.85
C ALA A 483 -13.91 18.41 1.00
N SER A 484 -12.71 18.37 1.57
CA SER A 484 -11.51 17.79 0.96
C SER A 484 -11.73 16.31 0.64
N LEU A 485 -12.09 15.50 1.64
CA LEU A 485 -12.34 14.06 1.46
C LEU A 485 -13.45 13.79 0.43
N ARG A 486 -14.56 14.53 0.51
CA ARG A 486 -15.67 14.45 -0.45
C ARG A 486 -15.19 14.67 -1.88
N ARG A 487 -14.40 15.72 -2.14
CA ARG A 487 -13.87 16.01 -3.48
C ARG A 487 -12.96 14.89 -3.99
N GLN A 488 -12.08 14.38 -3.13
CA GLN A 488 -11.14 13.31 -3.49
C GLN A 488 -11.91 12.05 -3.92
N VAL A 489 -12.84 11.54 -3.10
CA VAL A 489 -13.55 10.30 -3.45
C VAL A 489 -14.66 10.49 -4.50
N ALA A 490 -15.27 11.67 -4.59
CA ALA A 490 -16.17 11.98 -5.71
C ALA A 490 -15.42 11.96 -7.05
N THR A 491 -14.17 12.44 -7.08
CA THR A 491 -13.32 12.34 -8.26
C THR A 491 -13.03 10.88 -8.62
N LEU A 492 -12.64 10.06 -7.63
CA LEU A 492 -12.41 8.62 -7.84
C LEU A 492 -13.68 7.90 -8.34
N ARG A 493 -14.82 8.11 -7.67
CA ARG A 493 -16.11 7.56 -8.08
C ARG A 493 -16.51 7.99 -9.49
N GLY A 494 -16.25 9.25 -9.82
CA GLY A 494 -16.53 9.83 -11.14
C GLY A 494 -15.82 9.10 -12.28
N THR A 495 -14.65 8.52 -12.02
CA THR A 495 -13.92 7.71 -13.02
C THR A 495 -14.65 6.44 -13.44
N ARG A 496 -15.60 5.98 -12.61
CA ARG A 496 -16.33 4.71 -12.74
C ARG A 496 -15.42 3.50 -13.00
N SER A 497 -14.13 3.60 -12.63
CA SER A 497 -13.18 2.54 -12.90
C SER A 497 -13.46 1.34 -12.00
N PRO A 498 -13.67 0.14 -12.57
CA PRO A 498 -14.05 -1.04 -11.80
C PRO A 498 -12.87 -1.62 -10.99
N VAL A 499 -11.65 -1.08 -11.15
CA VAL A 499 -10.52 -1.42 -10.29
C VAL A 499 -10.64 -0.78 -8.91
N LEU A 500 -11.37 0.34 -8.77
CA LEU A 500 -11.53 1.04 -7.50
C LEU A 500 -12.57 0.33 -6.63
N GLN A 501 -12.09 -0.26 -5.55
CA GLN A 501 -12.92 -0.79 -4.48
C GLN A 501 -13.23 0.36 -3.51
N PRO A 502 -14.49 0.53 -3.09
CA PRO A 502 -14.89 1.65 -2.25
C PRO A 502 -14.55 1.37 -0.78
N TRP A 503 -13.27 1.12 -0.47
CA TRP A 503 -12.78 0.82 0.88
C TRP A 503 -11.71 1.82 1.32
N PHE A 504 -12.10 2.90 1.96
CA PHE A 504 -11.18 4.00 2.26
C PHE A 504 -10.59 3.89 3.67
N THR A 505 -9.30 4.17 3.75
CA THR A 505 -8.59 4.39 5.01
C THR A 505 -8.34 5.88 5.18
N THR A 506 -8.59 6.48 6.34
CA THR A 506 -8.57 7.95 6.50
C THR A 506 -7.33 8.50 7.21
N ASN A 507 -6.60 7.70 8.00
CA ASN A 507 -5.57 8.20 8.93
C ASN A 507 -4.47 7.17 9.26
N ASP A 508 -3.19 7.39 8.90
CA ASP A 508 -2.08 6.45 9.24
C ASP A 508 -1.51 6.68 10.63
N ASP A 509 -1.38 7.94 11.03
CA ASP A 509 -0.50 8.32 12.13
C ASP A 509 -1.13 9.37 13.02
N GLY A 510 -2.42 9.64 12.83
CA GLY A 510 -3.05 10.67 13.59
C GLY A 510 -3.16 10.34 15.08
N SER A 511 -3.34 9.07 15.39
CA SER A 511 -3.28 8.56 16.75
C SER A 511 -1.83 8.37 17.23
N MET A 512 -0.79 8.49 16.37
CA MET A 512 0.62 8.33 16.75
C MET A 512 1.16 9.45 17.66
N GLY A 513 0.48 10.58 17.73
CA GLY A 513 0.81 11.68 18.64
C GLY A 513 -0.11 11.88 19.82
N GLY A 514 -1.17 11.06 19.94
CA GLY A 514 -2.20 11.25 20.95
C GLY A 514 -1.62 11.22 22.35
N ASN A 515 -1.35 12.39 22.87
CA ASN A 515 -1.25 12.58 24.30
C ASN A 515 -2.59 13.19 24.68
N PHE A 516 -3.02 12.92 25.90
CA PHE A 516 -4.04 13.78 26.51
C PHE A 516 -3.60 15.24 26.37
N ASP A 517 -4.49 16.06 25.81
CA ASP A 517 -4.25 17.48 25.60
C ASP A 517 -4.74 18.28 26.81
N PHE A 518 -3.82 19.04 27.38
CA PHE A 518 -4.04 19.85 28.57
C PHE A 518 -3.86 21.35 28.32
N ASN A 519 -3.93 21.80 27.06
CA ASN A 519 -3.94 23.24 26.78
C ASN A 519 -5.18 23.91 27.36
N ASP A 520 -5.10 25.21 27.62
CA ASP A 520 -6.15 25.96 28.31
C ASP A 520 -7.49 25.90 27.57
N LEU A 521 -7.48 25.93 26.24
CA LEU A 521 -8.68 25.84 25.42
C LEU A 521 -9.38 24.47 25.56
N THR A 522 -8.62 23.39 25.53
CA THR A 522 -9.11 22.01 25.69
C THR A 522 -9.64 21.82 27.12
N MET A 523 -8.95 22.32 28.14
CA MET A 523 -9.43 22.27 29.52
C MET A 523 -10.67 23.13 29.76
N ALA A 524 -10.78 24.30 29.11
CA ALA A 524 -11.98 25.13 29.17
C ALA A 524 -13.19 24.42 28.54
N ARG A 525 -13.00 23.74 27.40
CA ARG A 525 -14.04 22.93 26.75
C ARG A 525 -14.44 21.73 27.59
N LEU A 526 -13.48 20.99 28.15
CA LEU A 526 -13.77 19.89 29.09
C LEU A 526 -14.66 20.37 30.24
N LYS A 527 -14.33 21.52 30.84
CA LYS A 527 -15.15 22.13 31.91
C LYS A 527 -16.54 22.50 31.41
N ALA A 528 -16.67 23.07 30.22
CA ALA A 528 -17.96 23.42 29.65
C ALA A 528 -18.85 22.19 29.41
N ASP A 529 -18.29 21.14 28.81
CA ASP A 529 -19.03 19.95 28.38
C ASP A 529 -19.36 19.00 29.54
N THR A 530 -18.49 18.94 30.55
CA THR A 530 -18.56 17.93 31.60
C THR A 530 -18.59 18.51 33.01
N GLY A 531 -18.35 19.81 33.19
CA GLY A 531 -18.13 20.41 34.51
C GLY A 531 -16.80 20.03 35.16
N LEU A 532 -15.97 19.21 34.50
CA LEU A 532 -14.71 18.72 35.04
C LEU A 532 -13.58 19.73 34.84
N THR A 533 -12.85 20.04 35.90
CA THR A 533 -11.69 20.95 35.87
C THR A 533 -10.37 20.18 35.97
N ARG A 534 -9.25 20.84 35.63
CA ARG A 534 -7.91 20.22 35.66
C ARG A 534 -7.56 19.69 37.05
N ASP A 535 -7.89 20.43 38.09
CA ASP A 535 -7.61 20.13 39.50
C ASP A 535 -8.43 18.95 40.04
N GLN A 536 -9.51 18.55 39.35
CA GLN A 536 -10.31 17.37 39.69
C GLN A 536 -9.75 16.08 39.06
N LEU A 537 -8.82 16.18 38.11
CA LEU A 537 -8.15 15.00 37.54
C LEU A 537 -7.14 14.44 38.55
N PRO A 538 -7.00 13.10 38.64
CA PRO A 538 -5.98 12.51 39.51
C PRO A 538 -4.57 12.93 39.05
N PRO A 539 -3.59 12.94 39.97
CA PRO A 539 -2.21 13.18 39.61
C PRO A 539 -1.75 12.12 38.61
N LEU A 540 -1.06 12.56 37.55
CA LEU A 540 -0.47 11.63 36.59
C LEU A 540 1.02 11.39 36.87
N LYS A 541 1.41 10.12 36.83
CA LYS A 541 2.78 9.66 37.00
C LYS A 541 3.41 9.38 35.65
N LYS A 542 4.66 9.83 35.47
CA LYS A 542 5.44 9.51 34.27
C LYS A 542 5.77 8.01 34.26
N MET A 543 5.46 7.35 33.14
CA MET A 543 5.76 5.93 32.97
C MET A 543 7.26 5.70 32.76
N PRO A 544 7.85 4.64 33.34
CA PRO A 544 9.28 4.32 33.16
C PRO A 544 9.70 4.03 31.71
N ALA A 545 8.78 3.54 30.88
CA ALA A 545 9.08 2.95 29.56
C ALA A 545 9.00 3.91 28.36
N GLY A 546 8.90 5.23 28.57
CA GLY A 546 8.91 6.19 27.48
C GLY A 546 8.98 7.62 27.99
N ASN A 547 9.81 8.46 27.35
CA ASN A 547 10.12 9.81 27.84
C ASN A 547 8.93 10.80 27.89
N SER A 548 7.69 10.38 27.59
CA SER A 548 6.55 11.29 27.42
C SER A 548 5.15 10.74 27.77
N VAL A 549 5.01 9.57 28.41
CA VAL A 549 3.67 9.00 28.75
C VAL A 549 3.36 9.20 30.23
N PHE A 550 2.14 9.68 30.52
CA PHE A 550 1.65 9.95 31.87
C PHE A 550 0.35 9.17 32.11
N MET A 551 0.24 8.53 33.26
CA MET A 551 -0.94 7.73 33.65
C MET A 551 -1.41 8.08 35.06
N PRO A 552 -2.72 8.00 35.33
CA PRO A 552 -3.28 8.29 36.65
C PRO A 552 -2.75 7.30 37.71
N ASP A 553 -2.44 7.82 38.90
CA ASP A 553 -2.06 7.01 40.06
C ASP A 553 -3.30 6.80 40.95
N VAL A 554 -4.03 5.71 40.70
CA VAL A 554 -5.30 5.38 41.39
C VAL A 554 -5.19 3.97 41.97
N ALA A 555 -5.52 3.82 43.26
CA ALA A 555 -5.46 2.53 43.93
C ALA A 555 -6.45 1.51 43.34
N PRO A 556 -6.13 0.20 43.35
CA PRO A 556 -7.06 -0.89 43.01
C PRO A 556 -8.40 -0.79 43.73
N GLY A 557 -9.47 -1.20 43.08
CA GLY A 557 -10.81 -1.27 43.68
C GLY A 557 -11.96 -0.98 42.72
N ILE A 558 -13.13 -0.79 43.31
CA ILE A 558 -14.35 -0.41 42.59
C ILE A 558 -14.38 1.13 42.50
N LEU A 559 -14.51 1.63 41.28
CA LEU A 559 -14.55 3.06 40.98
C LEU A 559 -15.98 3.47 40.59
N PRO A 560 -16.42 4.68 40.94
CA PRO A 560 -17.70 5.17 40.45
C PRO A 560 -17.65 5.33 38.93
N ASP A 561 -18.77 5.05 38.24
CA ASP A 561 -18.83 5.12 36.76
C ASP A 561 -18.46 6.51 36.21
N ASN A 562 -18.69 7.54 37.04
CA ASN A 562 -18.38 8.94 36.78
C ASN A 562 -17.01 9.39 37.32
N HIS A 563 -16.08 8.47 37.60
CA HIS A 563 -14.72 8.80 38.06
C HIS A 563 -14.07 9.87 37.15
N PRO A 564 -13.48 10.95 37.69
CA PRO A 564 -12.96 12.09 36.92
C PRO A 564 -12.11 11.70 35.70
N TRP A 565 -11.16 10.79 35.88
CA TRP A 565 -10.30 10.35 34.80
C TRP A 565 -11.04 9.58 33.70
N LEU A 566 -11.99 8.70 34.06
CA LEU A 566 -12.77 7.94 33.08
C LEU A 566 -13.69 8.87 32.28
N ARG A 567 -14.24 9.91 32.92
CA ARG A 567 -15.00 10.96 32.22
C ARG A 567 -14.13 11.72 31.23
N TYR A 568 -12.94 12.17 31.65
CA TYR A 568 -11.99 12.83 30.75
C TYR A 568 -11.56 11.93 29.60
N PHE A 569 -11.25 10.66 29.87
CA PHE A 569 -10.92 9.67 28.85
C PHE A 569 -12.02 9.51 27.82
N ARG A 570 -13.27 9.29 28.26
CA ARG A 570 -14.42 9.13 27.36
C ARG A 570 -14.71 10.40 26.56
N TRP A 571 -14.63 11.56 27.21
CA TRP A 571 -14.77 12.86 26.54
C TRP A 571 -13.71 13.08 25.46
N HIS A 572 -12.45 12.78 25.77
CA HIS A 572 -11.33 12.92 24.85
C HIS A 572 -11.39 11.91 23.70
N GLY A 573 -11.75 10.65 23.98
CA GLY A 573 -11.99 9.62 22.97
C GLY A 573 -13.18 9.95 22.07
N GLY A 574 -14.25 10.51 22.64
CA GLY A 574 -15.43 10.98 21.89
C GLY A 574 -15.08 12.13 20.95
N HIS A 575 -14.22 13.05 21.40
CA HIS A 575 -13.66 14.09 20.53
C HIS A 575 -12.86 13.52 19.35
N TYR A 576 -12.15 12.40 19.54
CA TYR A 576 -11.46 11.74 18.43
C TYR A 576 -12.48 11.16 17.44
N ALA A 577 -13.55 10.55 17.97
CA ALA A 577 -14.65 10.03 17.15
C ALA A 577 -15.29 11.12 16.28
N VAL A 578 -15.29 12.40 16.68
CA VAL A 578 -15.77 13.51 15.83
C VAL A 578 -14.96 13.63 14.53
N ILE A 579 -13.65 13.40 14.54
CA ILE A 579 -12.82 13.39 13.32
C ILE A 579 -13.18 12.18 12.47
N SER A 580 -13.30 10.99 13.08
CA SER A 580 -13.72 9.78 12.37
C SER A 580 -15.11 9.95 11.75
N ASN A 581 -16.03 10.63 12.44
CA ASN A 581 -17.35 11.00 11.92
C ASN A 581 -17.26 11.98 10.75
N ALA A 582 -16.47 13.05 10.87
CA ALA A 582 -16.24 13.99 9.76
C ALA A 582 -15.61 13.30 8.55
N ALA A 583 -14.71 12.34 8.77
CA ALA A 583 -14.14 11.52 7.72
C ALA A 583 -15.22 10.66 7.05
N MET A 584 -16.03 9.96 7.84
CA MET A 584 -17.16 9.16 7.38
C MET A 584 -18.14 10.01 6.55
N GLU A 585 -18.58 11.18 7.05
CA GLU A 585 -19.48 12.10 6.34
C GLU A 585 -18.88 12.60 5.02
N GLY A 586 -17.62 13.03 5.03
CA GLY A 586 -16.93 13.47 3.81
C GLY A 586 -16.85 12.36 2.77
N LEU A 587 -16.49 11.14 3.18
CA LEU A 587 -16.35 10.01 2.27
C LEU A 587 -17.69 9.46 1.78
N GLN A 588 -18.67 9.28 2.66
CA GLN A 588 -20.01 8.82 2.29
C GLN A 588 -20.72 9.83 1.37
N SER A 589 -20.55 11.13 1.59
CA SER A 589 -21.16 12.14 0.72
C SER A 589 -20.54 12.15 -0.69
N GLY A 590 -19.25 11.83 -0.84
CA GLY A 590 -18.61 11.68 -2.15
C GLY A 590 -18.87 10.30 -2.79
N TRP A 591 -18.93 9.24 -1.98
CA TRP A 591 -19.18 7.87 -2.39
C TRP A 591 -20.09 7.12 -1.39
N PRO A 592 -21.43 7.23 -1.53
CA PRO A 592 -22.38 6.55 -0.66
C PRO A 592 -22.20 5.04 -0.70
N GLY A 593 -22.20 4.41 0.48
CA GLY A 593 -22.02 2.98 0.64
C GLY A 593 -20.57 2.51 0.63
N CYS A 594 -19.58 3.41 0.59
CA CYS A 594 -18.19 3.01 0.75
C CYS A 594 -17.92 2.50 2.18
N TYR A 595 -16.96 1.61 2.33
CA TYR A 595 -16.41 1.23 3.63
C TYR A 595 -15.38 2.25 4.04
N VAL A 596 -15.45 2.72 5.28
CA VAL A 596 -14.54 3.71 5.84
C VAL A 596 -13.97 3.13 7.11
N GLN A 597 -12.66 2.96 7.12
CA GLN A 597 -11.92 2.53 8.28
C GLN A 597 -10.95 3.60 8.73
N ASP A 598 -10.74 3.66 10.03
CA ASP A 598 -9.59 4.31 10.62
C ASP A 598 -8.60 3.20 10.97
N THR A 599 -7.38 3.30 10.45
CA THR A 599 -6.33 2.33 10.74
C THR A 599 -5.77 2.50 12.15
N GLY A 600 -6.09 3.56 12.87
CA GLY A 600 -5.68 3.70 14.26
C GLY A 600 -4.19 3.85 14.46
N CYS A 601 -3.72 3.54 15.66
CA CYS A 601 -2.30 3.70 16.03
C CYS A 601 -1.48 2.47 15.70
N MET A 602 -0.18 2.68 15.46
CA MET A 602 0.85 1.67 15.17
C MET A 602 1.03 0.52 16.21
N ALA A 603 0.13 0.33 17.18
CA ALA A 603 0.22 -0.69 18.24
C ALA A 603 -1.10 -1.46 18.46
N GLY A 604 -2.02 -1.44 17.47
CA GLY A 604 -3.31 -2.11 17.52
C GLY A 604 -4.45 -1.18 17.94
N PRO A 605 -5.69 -1.69 18.04
CA PRO A 605 -6.87 -0.86 18.26
C PRO A 605 -7.07 -0.40 19.71
N LEU A 606 -6.18 -0.77 20.62
CA LEU A 606 -6.27 -0.41 22.03
C LEU A 606 -5.02 0.37 22.42
N TYR A 607 -5.19 1.68 22.54
CA TYR A 607 -4.12 2.55 22.97
C TYR A 607 -4.67 3.66 23.88
N VAL A 608 -4.93 3.22 25.10
CA VAL A 608 -5.47 3.96 26.23
C VAL A 608 -4.73 5.27 26.54
N PRO A 609 -3.38 5.40 26.49
CA PRO A 609 -2.74 6.68 26.82
C PRO A 609 -3.07 7.79 25.80
N ARG A 610 -3.84 7.45 24.76
CA ARG A 610 -4.26 8.31 23.66
C ARG A 610 -5.78 8.41 23.52
N ALA A 611 -6.53 7.85 24.47
CA ALA A 611 -7.98 7.65 24.42
C ALA A 611 -8.48 6.88 23.17
N TYR A 612 -7.61 6.09 22.53
CA TYR A 612 -7.99 5.29 21.38
C TYR A 612 -8.61 3.96 21.87
N TYR A 613 -9.95 3.92 21.82
CA TYR A 613 -10.76 2.87 22.41
C TYR A 613 -11.96 2.56 21.49
N PRO A 614 -12.04 1.37 20.86
CA PRO A 614 -12.97 1.09 19.76
C PRO A 614 -14.45 1.33 20.05
N PRO A 615 -14.99 0.99 21.25
CA PRO A 615 -16.39 1.29 21.59
C PRO A 615 -16.76 2.78 21.55
N ILE A 616 -15.77 3.68 21.51
CA ILE A 616 -15.99 5.13 21.40
C ILE A 616 -15.47 5.64 20.05
N ALA A 617 -14.21 5.32 19.72
CA ALA A 617 -13.54 5.85 18.54
C ALA A 617 -14.12 5.33 17.22
N PHE A 618 -14.67 4.11 17.19
CA PHE A 618 -15.18 3.48 15.95
C PHE A 618 -16.67 3.57 15.77
N THR A 619 -17.40 4.05 16.77
CA THR A 619 -18.86 4.19 16.70
C THR A 619 -19.34 4.85 15.40
N PRO A 620 -18.72 5.94 14.90
CA PRO A 620 -19.14 6.60 13.66
C PRO A 620 -18.76 5.86 12.36
N LEU A 621 -17.78 4.95 12.42
CA LEU A 621 -17.27 4.24 11.25
C LEU A 621 -18.17 3.06 10.91
N ASN A 622 -18.28 2.69 9.63
CA ASN A 622 -18.99 1.49 9.20
C ASN A 622 -18.08 0.26 9.02
N THR A 623 -16.81 0.38 9.42
CA THR A 623 -15.81 -0.69 9.41
C THR A 623 -14.99 -0.62 10.70
N ALA A 624 -14.72 -1.78 11.30
CA ALA A 624 -13.76 -1.92 12.40
C ALA A 624 -12.35 -2.07 11.81
N GLY A 625 -11.60 -0.97 11.77
CA GLY A 625 -10.22 -0.94 11.24
C GLY A 625 -9.17 -1.08 12.32
N PHE A 626 -7.98 -1.57 11.99
CA PHE A 626 -6.79 -1.36 12.81
C PHE A 626 -5.51 -1.52 12.00
N TYR A 627 -4.42 -1.05 12.59
CA TYR A 627 -3.08 -1.20 12.06
C TYR A 627 -2.16 -1.77 13.14
N GLN A 628 -1.44 -2.85 12.81
CA GLN A 628 -0.67 -3.61 13.80
C GLN A 628 0.78 -3.84 13.36
N TYR A 629 1.72 -3.24 14.12
CA TYR A 629 3.16 -3.53 14.07
C TYR A 629 3.61 -4.56 15.12
N LEU A 630 2.72 -5.00 16.01
CA LEU A 630 3.16 -5.73 17.20
C LEU A 630 3.88 -7.04 16.86
N PHE A 631 4.97 -7.23 17.61
CA PHE A 631 6.07 -8.14 17.35
C PHE A 631 5.81 -9.61 17.73
N TRP A 632 4.55 -9.99 17.89
CA TRP A 632 4.17 -11.32 18.40
C TRP A 632 2.95 -11.86 17.68
N PHE A 633 2.98 -13.13 17.30
CA PHE A 633 1.90 -13.79 16.57
C PHE A 633 0.54 -13.70 17.28
N HIS A 634 0.51 -13.88 18.61
CA HIS A 634 -0.69 -13.82 19.44
C HIS A 634 -1.29 -12.41 19.56
N ALA A 635 -0.56 -11.35 19.19
CA ALA A 635 -1.07 -9.99 19.25
C ALA A 635 -2.09 -9.68 18.14
N TYR A 636 -2.11 -10.45 17.04
CA TYR A 636 -3.00 -10.20 15.89
C TYR A 636 -4.45 -10.64 16.15
N PRO A 637 -4.71 -11.88 16.64
CA PRO A 637 -6.08 -12.27 17.03
C PRO A 637 -6.65 -11.33 18.09
N PHE A 638 -5.87 -10.97 19.11
CA PHE A 638 -6.30 -9.99 20.12
C PHE A 638 -6.66 -8.63 19.51
N ALA A 639 -5.82 -8.09 18.62
CA ALA A 639 -6.11 -6.83 17.95
C ALA A 639 -7.40 -6.91 17.13
N ILE A 640 -7.64 -8.00 16.41
CA ILE A 640 -8.87 -8.15 15.62
C ILE A 640 -10.11 -8.18 16.53
N GLU A 641 -10.05 -8.91 17.63
CA GLU A 641 -11.15 -8.96 18.61
C GLU A 641 -11.36 -7.65 19.33
N ALA A 642 -10.29 -6.93 19.63
CA ALA A 642 -10.38 -5.62 20.22
C ALA A 642 -11.01 -4.61 19.26
N ALA A 643 -10.73 -4.68 17.95
CA ALA A 643 -11.38 -3.83 16.96
C ALA A 643 -12.89 -4.12 16.84
N ARG A 644 -13.30 -5.39 17.04
CA ARG A 644 -14.71 -5.82 17.04
C ARG A 644 -15.48 -5.40 18.29
N MET A 645 -14.78 -5.09 19.38
CA MET A 645 -15.40 -4.64 20.63
C MET A 645 -16.21 -3.35 20.39
N GLY A 646 -17.52 -3.37 20.66
CA GLY A 646 -18.46 -2.31 20.33
C GLY A 646 -18.85 -2.21 18.84
N ASN A 647 -18.39 -3.12 17.99
CA ASN A 647 -18.42 -3.01 16.52
C ASN A 647 -18.62 -4.37 15.83
N ARG A 648 -19.28 -5.34 16.47
CA ARG A 648 -19.37 -6.75 16.01
C ARG A 648 -20.14 -6.93 14.70
N ASP A 649 -21.05 -6.02 14.40
CA ASP A 649 -21.86 -5.98 13.18
C ASP A 649 -21.08 -5.40 11.99
N LYS A 650 -19.94 -4.77 12.23
CA LYS A 650 -19.12 -4.12 11.20
C LYS A 650 -18.11 -5.09 10.59
N PRO A 651 -17.86 -5.01 9.28
CA PRO A 651 -16.73 -5.71 8.67
C PRO A 651 -15.42 -5.24 9.30
N VAL A 652 -14.44 -6.15 9.42
CA VAL A 652 -13.12 -5.84 9.96
C VAL A 652 -12.13 -5.62 8.83
N GLY A 653 -11.36 -4.53 8.89
CA GLY A 653 -10.17 -4.34 8.07
C GLY A 653 -8.91 -4.32 8.90
N ALA A 654 -7.98 -5.22 8.58
CA ALA A 654 -6.69 -5.31 9.23
C ALA A 654 -5.64 -4.71 8.30
N VAL A 655 -4.77 -3.84 8.81
CA VAL A 655 -3.53 -3.46 8.13
C VAL A 655 -2.36 -4.05 8.92
N LEU A 656 -1.48 -4.75 8.24
CA LEU A 656 -0.30 -5.41 8.80
C LEU A 656 0.96 -4.68 8.33
N SER A 657 2.07 -4.89 9.02
CA SER A 657 3.39 -4.53 8.47
C SER A 657 3.81 -5.59 7.45
N ALA A 658 4.36 -5.17 6.31
CA ALA A 658 4.94 -6.08 5.31
C ALA A 658 6.47 -6.11 5.31
N SER A 659 7.12 -5.02 5.76
CA SER A 659 8.54 -4.79 5.40
C SER A 659 9.32 -3.91 6.37
N TRP A 660 8.69 -3.18 7.30
CA TRP A 660 9.46 -2.25 8.14
C TRP A 660 10.44 -2.99 9.07
N ILE A 661 10.08 -4.19 9.52
CA ILE A 661 10.84 -4.91 10.55
C ILE A 661 11.32 -6.25 10.02
N ASP A 662 12.56 -6.57 10.35
CA ASP A 662 13.40 -7.68 9.89
C ASP A 662 12.95 -9.07 10.37
N TRP A 663 11.65 -9.38 10.33
CA TRP A 663 11.16 -10.66 10.88
C TRP A 663 11.15 -11.82 9.87
N GLY A 664 11.36 -11.53 8.59
CA GLY A 664 11.46 -12.47 7.48
C GLY A 664 10.18 -13.25 7.16
N GLY A 665 10.29 -14.16 6.19
CA GLY A 665 9.16 -14.88 5.61
C GLY A 665 8.31 -15.64 6.63
N THR A 666 8.92 -16.43 7.53
CA THR A 666 8.17 -17.25 8.49
C THR A 666 7.28 -16.44 9.43
N PHE A 667 7.76 -15.29 9.91
CA PHE A 667 6.92 -14.41 10.74
C PHE A 667 5.76 -13.83 9.93
N GLN A 668 6.03 -13.40 8.69
CA GLN A 668 5.00 -12.88 7.80
C GLN A 668 3.91 -13.94 7.53
N ARG A 669 4.31 -15.20 7.36
CA ARG A 669 3.40 -16.34 7.20
C ARG A 669 2.43 -16.48 8.37
N GLY A 670 2.95 -16.56 9.59
CA GLY A 670 2.11 -16.78 10.78
C GLY A 670 1.17 -15.62 11.07
N THR A 671 1.62 -14.38 10.87
CA THR A 671 0.77 -13.19 11.08
C THR A 671 -0.36 -13.11 10.06
N ILE A 672 -0.08 -13.38 8.78
CA ILE A 672 -1.09 -13.41 7.71
C ILE A 672 -2.14 -14.48 7.98
N TYR A 673 -1.72 -15.72 8.26
CA TYR A 673 -2.68 -16.81 8.45
C TYR A 673 -3.55 -16.64 9.69
N ARG A 674 -2.98 -16.19 10.81
CA ARG A 674 -3.77 -15.84 12.00
C ARG A 674 -4.78 -14.74 11.69
N THR A 675 -4.38 -13.74 10.92
CA THR A 675 -5.29 -12.66 10.51
C THR A 675 -6.42 -13.19 9.62
N LEU A 676 -6.13 -14.02 8.61
CA LEU A 676 -7.14 -14.60 7.72
C LEU A 676 -8.14 -15.51 8.41
N ALA A 677 -7.65 -16.28 9.39
CA ALA A 677 -8.47 -17.16 10.20
C ALA A 677 -9.50 -16.40 11.03
N GLU A 678 -9.30 -15.10 11.24
CA GLU A 678 -10.27 -14.21 11.86
C GLU A 678 -11.26 -13.59 10.88
N ALA A 679 -11.31 -14.03 9.61
CA ALA A 679 -12.30 -13.56 8.62
C ALA A 679 -12.33 -12.03 8.41
N PRO A 680 -11.19 -11.38 8.10
CA PRO A 680 -11.17 -9.95 7.79
C PRO A 680 -11.85 -9.72 6.43
N ALA A 681 -12.63 -8.66 6.32
CA ALA A 681 -13.18 -8.20 5.06
C ALA A 681 -12.14 -7.45 4.21
N PHE A 682 -11.04 -7.01 4.82
CA PHE A 682 -9.93 -6.32 4.18
C PHE A 682 -8.60 -6.65 4.87
N LEU A 683 -7.54 -6.87 4.10
CA LEU A 683 -6.19 -7.05 4.58
C LEU A 683 -5.25 -6.06 3.87
N GLY A 684 -4.65 -5.13 4.58
CA GLY A 684 -3.66 -4.19 4.07
C GLY A 684 -2.26 -4.55 4.53
N PHE A 685 -1.25 -4.10 3.79
CA PHE A 685 0.16 -4.30 4.09
C PHE A 685 0.96 -3.01 3.90
N TRP A 686 1.57 -2.53 4.97
CA TRP A 686 2.40 -1.32 4.94
C TRP A 686 3.90 -1.67 4.87
N SER A 687 4.67 -1.22 3.88
CA SER A 687 4.33 -0.66 2.57
C SER A 687 5.33 -1.20 1.53
N LEU A 688 5.00 -1.18 0.23
CA LEU A 688 5.93 -1.59 -0.86
C LEU A 688 7.21 -0.72 -0.91
N ASP A 689 7.13 0.40 -0.21
CA ASP A 689 8.01 1.55 -0.31
C ASP A 689 8.91 1.71 0.95
N ALA A 690 8.92 0.75 1.88
CA ALA A 690 9.70 0.87 3.12
C ALA A 690 11.19 0.45 3.00
N ARG A 691 11.72 0.32 1.78
CA ARG A 691 12.99 -0.35 1.49
C ARG A 691 14.18 0.32 2.16
N ARG A 692 14.72 -0.30 3.21
CA ARG A 692 16.07 0.02 3.71
C ARG A 692 17.07 -0.91 3.02
N HIS A 693 18.10 -0.36 2.38
CA HIS A 693 19.09 -1.16 1.63
C HIS A 693 19.75 -2.25 2.49
N GLU A 694 19.99 -1.98 3.77
CA GLU A 694 20.55 -2.94 4.74
C GLU A 694 19.61 -4.12 5.10
N ARG A 695 18.37 -4.12 4.58
CA ARG A 695 17.29 -5.07 4.93
C ARG A 695 16.61 -5.71 3.72
N TRP A 696 17.17 -5.49 2.52
CA TRP A 696 16.55 -5.91 1.26
C TRP A 696 16.20 -7.40 1.23
N GLU A 697 17.14 -8.25 1.63
CA GLU A 697 16.99 -9.70 1.58
C GLU A 697 15.79 -10.17 2.44
N ARG A 698 15.62 -9.59 3.64
CA ARG A 698 14.54 -9.94 4.58
C ARG A 698 13.18 -9.40 4.15
N GLU A 699 13.14 -8.22 3.55
CA GLU A 699 11.92 -7.71 2.94
C GLU A 699 11.52 -8.60 1.77
N GLU A 700 12.46 -9.00 0.92
CA GLU A 700 12.20 -9.90 -0.21
C GLU A 700 11.75 -11.29 0.24
N GLU A 701 12.27 -11.82 1.36
CA GLU A 701 11.72 -13.04 2.00
C GLU A 701 10.24 -12.86 2.37
N SER A 702 9.89 -11.71 2.95
CA SER A 702 8.50 -11.40 3.35
C SER A 702 7.58 -11.31 2.13
N TRP A 703 8.04 -10.68 1.05
CA TRP A 703 7.30 -10.61 -0.22
C TRP A 703 7.17 -11.97 -0.90
N THR A 704 8.26 -12.73 -0.96
CA THR A 704 8.27 -14.11 -1.49
C THR A 704 7.27 -14.97 -0.74
N GLU A 705 7.22 -14.84 0.58
CA GLU A 705 6.24 -15.54 1.39
C GLU A 705 4.80 -15.07 1.11
N MET A 706 4.58 -13.76 0.98
CA MET A 706 3.26 -13.21 0.59
C MET A 706 2.81 -13.74 -0.78
N GLN A 707 3.72 -13.82 -1.76
CA GLN A 707 3.45 -14.43 -3.06
C GLN A 707 3.09 -15.90 -2.92
N ARG A 708 3.85 -16.67 -2.13
CA ARG A 708 3.60 -18.09 -1.87
C ARG A 708 2.21 -18.31 -1.28
N ILE A 709 1.80 -17.47 -0.32
CA ILE A 709 0.47 -17.53 0.28
C ILE A 709 -0.61 -17.09 -0.72
N GLY A 710 -0.37 -16.01 -1.46
CA GLY A 710 -1.27 -15.53 -2.51
C GLY A 710 -1.52 -16.59 -3.58
N GLU A 711 -0.49 -17.33 -3.99
CA GLU A 711 -0.59 -18.46 -4.93
C GLU A 711 -1.48 -19.59 -4.39
N LYS A 712 -1.35 -19.94 -3.11
CA LYS A 712 -2.23 -20.93 -2.46
C LYS A 712 -3.68 -20.45 -2.35
N LEU A 713 -3.89 -19.18 -2.00
CA LEU A 713 -5.21 -18.62 -1.72
C LEU A 713 -5.95 -18.12 -2.96
N LYS A 714 -5.29 -17.81 -4.08
CA LYS A 714 -5.96 -17.26 -5.27
C LYS A 714 -7.10 -18.14 -5.78
N LEU A 715 -6.96 -19.46 -5.65
CA LEU A 715 -7.99 -20.43 -6.04
C LEU A 715 -9.16 -20.49 -5.05
N LEU A 716 -8.90 -20.15 -3.78
CA LEU A 716 -9.89 -20.15 -2.70
C LEU A 716 -10.50 -18.77 -2.44
N ALA A 717 -10.02 -17.72 -3.10
CA ALA A 717 -10.36 -16.34 -2.78
C ALA A 717 -11.88 -16.05 -2.73
N PRO A 718 -12.70 -16.42 -3.74
CA PRO A 718 -14.15 -16.18 -3.65
C PRO A 718 -14.85 -17.01 -2.58
N TYR A 719 -14.25 -18.13 -2.13
CA TYR A 719 -14.75 -18.92 -1.00
C TYR A 719 -14.37 -18.27 0.33
N VAL A 720 -13.08 -18.01 0.55
CA VAL A 720 -12.55 -17.38 1.77
C VAL A 720 -13.17 -15.99 2.01
N ASN A 721 -13.43 -15.20 0.97
CA ASN A 721 -14.08 -13.89 1.12
C ASN A 721 -15.54 -13.95 1.60
N ARG A 722 -16.20 -15.12 1.53
CA ARG A 722 -17.57 -15.31 2.03
C ARG A 722 -17.60 -15.73 3.49
N GLN A 723 -16.46 -16.07 4.09
CA GLN A 723 -16.41 -16.51 5.47
C GLN A 723 -16.77 -15.35 6.42
N ARG A 724 -17.44 -15.65 7.52
CA ARG A 724 -17.79 -14.70 8.58
C ARG A 724 -17.47 -15.30 9.95
N PRO A 725 -17.06 -14.48 10.93
CA PRO A 725 -16.97 -14.96 12.31
C PRO A 725 -18.33 -15.52 12.75
N ARG A 726 -18.32 -16.65 13.45
CA ARG A 726 -19.53 -17.14 14.11
C ARG A 726 -19.82 -16.33 15.37
N GLN A 727 -21.09 -16.22 15.70
CA GLN A 727 -21.51 -15.74 17.02
C GLN A 727 -20.90 -16.66 18.08
N ARG A 728 -20.21 -16.07 19.04
CA ARG A 728 -19.59 -16.80 20.15
C ARG A 728 -20.52 -16.82 21.34
N HIS A 729 -20.40 -17.86 22.15
CA HIS A 729 -21.19 -17.99 23.37
C HIS A 729 -20.37 -17.68 24.62
N GLY A 730 -19.06 -17.47 24.49
CA GLY A 730 -18.18 -17.04 25.56
C GLY A 730 -17.60 -15.66 25.30
N ALA A 731 -17.45 -14.87 26.36
CA ALA A 731 -16.81 -13.57 26.34
C ALA A 731 -15.67 -13.49 27.36
N LEU A 732 -14.58 -12.82 27.01
CA LEU A 732 -13.56 -12.35 27.94
C LEU A 732 -13.82 -10.86 28.20
N PHE A 733 -14.10 -10.52 29.47
CA PHE A 733 -14.44 -9.16 29.86
C PHE A 733 -13.19 -8.26 29.83
N PHE A 734 -13.31 -7.12 29.15
CA PHE A 734 -12.26 -6.13 28.97
C PHE A 734 -12.68 -4.82 29.64
N GLY A 735 -12.21 -4.60 30.87
CA GLY A 735 -12.65 -3.48 31.71
C GLY A 735 -11.92 -2.18 31.35
N LEU A 736 -12.65 -1.09 31.08
CA LEU A 736 -12.02 0.21 30.79
C LEU A 736 -11.17 0.70 31.98
N ALA A 737 -11.68 0.55 33.20
CA ALA A 737 -10.95 0.93 34.42
C ALA A 737 -9.62 0.18 34.57
N GLN A 738 -9.63 -1.15 34.45
CA GLN A 738 -8.42 -1.99 34.45
C GLN A 738 -7.36 -1.43 33.49
N ASN A 739 -7.77 -1.11 32.26
CA ASN A 739 -6.87 -0.61 31.24
C ASN A 739 -6.36 0.82 31.49
N CYS A 740 -7.15 1.67 32.16
CA CYS A 740 -6.76 3.03 32.51
C CYS A 740 -5.82 3.13 33.71
N PHE A 741 -5.80 2.13 34.60
CA PHE A 741 -5.11 2.26 35.90
C PHE A 741 -4.03 1.20 36.14
N ASN A 742 -4.01 0.08 35.40
CA ASN A 742 -2.96 -0.93 35.54
C ASN A 742 -1.62 -0.44 34.94
N LEU A 743 -0.71 0.01 35.79
CA LEU A 743 0.64 0.49 35.40
C LEU A 743 1.64 -0.65 35.12
N ALA A 744 1.35 -1.89 35.54
CA ALA A 744 2.23 -3.03 35.30
C ALA A 744 2.27 -3.42 33.82
N ASP A 745 1.23 -3.04 33.08
CA ASP A 745 1.14 -3.21 31.64
C ASP A 745 2.03 -2.17 30.90
N LYS A 746 3.31 -2.51 30.75
CA LYS A 746 4.33 -1.65 30.11
C LYS A 746 3.89 -1.32 28.67
N HIS A 747 3.68 -0.04 28.40
CA HIS A 747 3.12 0.51 27.16
C HIS A 747 1.61 0.31 26.94
N LEU A 748 0.86 -0.10 27.97
CA LEU A 748 -0.61 -0.24 27.94
C LEU A 748 -1.04 -1.21 26.84
N ARG A 749 -0.36 -2.36 26.80
CA ARG A 749 -0.53 -3.45 25.85
C ARG A 749 -1.13 -4.63 26.62
N PRO A 750 -2.44 -4.65 26.93
CA PRO A 750 -3.06 -5.47 27.98
C PRO A 750 -2.58 -6.93 27.99
N PHE A 751 -1.41 -7.18 28.60
CA PHE A 751 -0.65 -8.41 28.35
C PHE A 751 -1.37 -9.59 28.98
N GLU A 752 -1.91 -9.39 30.17
CA GLU A 752 -2.78 -10.35 30.86
C GLU A 752 -3.97 -10.74 29.97
N MET A 753 -4.68 -9.76 29.38
CA MET A 753 -5.84 -10.05 28.53
C MET A 753 -5.44 -10.76 27.24
N ARG A 754 -4.31 -10.38 26.65
CA ARG A 754 -3.74 -11.02 25.45
C ARG A 754 -3.40 -12.48 25.75
N SER A 755 -2.74 -12.72 26.87
CA SER A 755 -2.35 -14.05 27.30
C SER A 755 -3.54 -14.92 27.65
N ALA A 756 -4.52 -14.40 28.40
CA ALA A 756 -5.75 -15.09 28.70
C ALA A 756 -6.49 -15.48 27.42
N LEU A 757 -6.70 -14.53 26.49
CA LEU A 757 -7.37 -14.79 25.22
C LEU A 757 -6.65 -15.87 24.40
N GLU A 758 -5.33 -15.75 24.23
CA GLU A 758 -4.53 -16.74 23.49
C GLU A 758 -4.57 -18.13 24.18
N ASN A 759 -4.56 -18.19 25.51
CA ASN A 759 -4.66 -19.45 26.26
C ASN A 759 -6.03 -20.12 26.10
N PHE A 760 -7.14 -19.35 26.10
CA PHE A 760 -8.46 -19.89 25.75
C PHE A 760 -8.50 -20.40 24.30
N GLN A 761 -7.87 -19.68 23.37
CA GLN A 761 -7.81 -20.09 21.97
C GLN A 761 -7.02 -21.39 21.79
N ARG A 762 -5.91 -21.57 22.51
CA ARG A 762 -5.12 -22.82 22.55
C ARG A 762 -5.85 -23.95 23.28
N ALA A 763 -6.74 -23.61 24.21
CA ALA A 763 -7.67 -24.55 24.84
C ALA A 763 -8.80 -25.01 23.89
N GLY A 764 -8.90 -24.43 22.69
CA GLY A 764 -9.94 -24.76 21.71
C GLY A 764 -11.22 -23.93 21.83
N TYR A 765 -11.18 -22.81 22.57
CA TYR A 765 -12.33 -21.94 22.81
C TYR A 765 -12.08 -20.54 22.27
N LYS A 766 -12.94 -20.10 21.35
CA LYS A 766 -12.92 -18.74 20.85
C LYS A 766 -13.84 -17.86 21.70
N LEU A 767 -13.30 -16.79 22.27
CA LEU A 767 -14.04 -15.83 23.09
C LEU A 767 -14.12 -14.47 22.41
N ASP A 768 -15.24 -13.78 22.54
CA ASP A 768 -15.34 -12.36 22.16
C ASP A 768 -14.73 -11.47 23.27
N LEU A 769 -14.14 -10.32 22.93
CA LEU A 769 -13.81 -9.29 23.92
C LEU A 769 -15.01 -8.39 24.17
N VAL A 770 -15.51 -8.31 25.41
CA VAL A 770 -16.67 -7.45 25.77
C VAL A 770 -16.20 -6.31 26.65
N SER A 771 -16.48 -5.07 26.25
CA SER A 771 -16.10 -3.88 27.02
C SER A 771 -17.01 -3.60 28.22
N THR A 772 -16.55 -2.69 29.10
CA THR A 772 -17.39 -2.00 30.09
C THR A 772 -18.66 -1.42 29.46
N GLU A 773 -18.55 -0.69 28.35
CA GLU A 773 -19.66 -0.02 27.69
C GLU A 773 -20.68 -1.02 27.10
N GLU A 774 -20.21 -2.12 26.52
CA GLU A 774 -21.09 -3.17 26.01
C GLU A 774 -21.79 -3.93 27.14
N ALA A 775 -21.08 -4.20 28.23
CA ALA A 775 -21.67 -4.82 29.42
C ALA A 775 -22.81 -3.93 29.98
N MET A 776 -22.54 -2.65 30.18
CA MET A 776 -23.54 -1.65 30.62
C MET A 776 -24.69 -1.42 29.63
N ALA A 777 -24.52 -1.80 28.37
CA ALA A 777 -25.57 -1.80 27.36
C ALA A 777 -26.36 -3.12 27.29
N GLY A 778 -26.10 -4.07 28.20
CA GLY A 778 -26.80 -5.36 28.27
C GLY A 778 -26.28 -6.43 27.31
N ALA A 779 -25.12 -6.23 26.67
CA ALA A 779 -24.57 -7.19 25.70
C ALA A 779 -24.25 -8.56 26.32
N LEU A 780 -24.06 -8.63 27.65
CA LEU A 780 -23.77 -9.87 28.38
C LEU A 780 -24.84 -10.95 28.18
N ALA A 781 -26.11 -10.55 27.98
CA ALA A 781 -27.22 -11.47 27.79
C ALA A 781 -27.10 -12.36 26.53
N SER A 782 -26.23 -12.00 25.59
CA SER A 782 -25.98 -12.80 24.39
C SER A 782 -24.98 -13.96 24.60
N TYR A 783 -24.33 -14.00 25.77
CA TYR A 783 -23.32 -15.00 26.12
C TYR A 783 -23.86 -16.01 27.13
N ARG A 784 -23.28 -17.20 27.11
CA ARG A 784 -23.48 -18.24 28.12
C ARG A 784 -22.46 -18.14 29.25
N ALA A 785 -21.25 -17.68 28.92
CA ALA A 785 -20.17 -17.54 29.88
C ALA A 785 -19.42 -16.21 29.70
N VAL A 786 -19.03 -15.61 30.81
CA VAL A 786 -18.17 -14.42 30.86
C VAL A 786 -16.99 -14.74 31.77
N PHE A 787 -15.78 -14.58 31.24
CA PHE A 787 -14.53 -14.76 31.96
C PHE A 787 -13.94 -13.40 32.33
N VAL A 788 -13.52 -13.24 33.57
CA VAL A 788 -12.83 -12.04 34.09
C VAL A 788 -11.44 -12.46 34.54
N ALA A 789 -10.41 -11.79 34.02
CA ALA A 789 -9.02 -12.21 34.19
C ALA A 789 -8.21 -11.04 34.79
N GLY A 790 -7.55 -11.23 35.93
CA GLY A 790 -6.63 -10.23 36.48
C GLY A 790 -7.23 -8.86 36.82
N HIS A 791 -8.54 -8.73 37.03
CA HIS A 791 -9.14 -7.41 37.28
C HIS A 791 -8.92 -6.93 38.71
N GLU A 792 -8.17 -5.84 38.82
CA GLU A 792 -7.93 -5.08 40.05
C GLU A 792 -8.75 -3.77 40.11
N TRP A 793 -9.13 -3.24 38.94
CA TRP A 793 -10.03 -2.09 38.83
C TRP A 793 -11.29 -2.43 38.05
N LEU A 794 -12.44 -2.03 38.58
CA LEU A 794 -13.74 -2.18 37.93
C LEU A 794 -14.61 -0.96 38.21
N THR A 795 -15.54 -0.62 37.32
CA THR A 795 -16.54 0.41 37.63
C THR A 795 -17.77 -0.19 38.31
N GLU A 796 -18.50 0.61 39.09
CA GLU A 796 -19.74 0.19 39.77
C GLU A 796 -20.77 -0.41 38.80
N GLY A 797 -21.00 0.22 37.64
CA GLY A 797 -21.92 -0.26 36.63
C GLY A 797 -21.47 -1.58 36.01
N ALA A 798 -20.19 -1.68 35.61
CA ALA A 798 -19.65 -2.93 35.07
C ALA A 798 -19.74 -4.09 36.08
N LYS A 799 -19.45 -3.82 37.35
CA LYS A 799 -19.64 -4.80 38.43
C LYS A 799 -21.09 -5.26 38.51
N SER A 800 -22.02 -4.31 38.57
CA SER A 800 -23.45 -4.59 38.70
C SER A 800 -23.98 -5.46 37.56
N GLU A 801 -23.56 -5.18 36.31
CA GLU A 801 -23.97 -5.96 35.15
C GLU A 801 -23.38 -7.37 35.11
N LEU A 802 -22.12 -7.54 35.55
CA LEU A 802 -21.49 -8.86 35.66
C LEU A 802 -22.21 -9.71 36.73
N GLU A 803 -22.51 -9.12 37.89
CA GLU A 803 -23.25 -9.80 38.96
C GLU A 803 -24.69 -10.14 38.53
N ALA A 804 -25.37 -9.21 37.86
CA ALA A 804 -26.70 -9.45 37.30
C ALA A 804 -26.67 -10.55 36.23
N PHE A 805 -25.63 -10.63 35.40
CA PHE A 805 -25.47 -11.73 34.45
C PHE A 805 -25.40 -13.09 35.17
N ALA A 806 -24.65 -13.17 36.27
CA ALA A 806 -24.58 -14.39 37.09
C ALA A 806 -25.92 -14.72 37.75
N GLU A 807 -26.61 -13.71 38.31
CA GLU A 807 -27.95 -13.87 38.91
C GLU A 807 -28.98 -14.41 37.91
N HIS A 808 -28.91 -13.99 36.64
CA HIS A 808 -29.76 -14.46 35.55
C HIS A 808 -29.32 -15.83 34.97
N GLY A 809 -28.42 -16.54 35.63
CA GLY A 809 -27.99 -17.89 35.26
C GLY A 809 -26.86 -17.96 34.23
N GLY A 810 -26.24 -16.82 33.90
CA GLY A 810 -25.01 -16.78 33.13
C GLY A 810 -23.82 -17.34 33.93
N ALA A 811 -22.90 -18.04 33.27
CA ALA A 811 -21.69 -18.53 33.94
C ALA A 811 -20.64 -17.42 34.04
N LEU A 812 -20.54 -16.75 35.18
CA LEU A 812 -19.48 -15.78 35.46
C LEU A 812 -18.30 -16.49 36.14
N LEU A 813 -17.12 -16.48 35.51
CA LEU A 813 -15.91 -17.10 36.05
C LEU A 813 -14.81 -16.05 36.22
N ILE A 814 -14.16 -16.05 37.37
CA ILE A 814 -13.01 -15.18 37.67
C ILE A 814 -11.78 -16.01 38.00
N ASP A 815 -10.60 -15.50 37.67
CA ASP A 815 -9.34 -16.11 38.08
C ASP A 815 -8.82 -15.58 39.43
N THR A 816 -7.71 -16.12 39.94
CA THR A 816 -7.11 -15.63 41.19
C THR A 816 -6.41 -14.28 41.07
N GLY A 817 -6.17 -13.79 39.86
CA GLY A 817 -5.63 -12.45 39.62
C GLY A 817 -6.69 -11.36 39.78
N THR A 818 -7.98 -11.72 39.68
CA THR A 818 -9.09 -10.81 39.88
C THR A 818 -9.30 -10.56 41.37
N THR A 819 -8.96 -9.36 41.84
CA THR A 819 -9.05 -8.98 43.26
C THR A 819 -10.34 -8.22 43.60
N VAL A 820 -11.07 -7.74 42.60
CA VAL A 820 -12.39 -7.14 42.79
C VAL A 820 -13.42 -8.24 43.08
N PRO A 821 -14.17 -8.17 44.20
CA PRO A 821 -15.19 -9.16 44.51
C PRO A 821 -16.39 -9.04 43.56
N LEU A 822 -16.80 -10.17 42.96
CA LEU A 822 -17.98 -10.29 42.10
C LEU A 822 -18.92 -11.37 42.65
N GLN A 823 -20.09 -10.96 43.13
CA GLN A 823 -21.11 -11.88 43.65
C GLN A 823 -21.62 -12.83 42.56
N GLY A 824 -21.76 -14.11 42.89
CA GLY A 824 -22.20 -15.15 41.95
C GLY A 824 -21.11 -15.65 41.00
N ALA A 825 -19.92 -15.05 40.99
CA ALA A 825 -18.80 -15.54 40.19
C ALA A 825 -18.21 -16.83 40.78
N ALA A 826 -17.91 -17.80 39.91
CA ALA A 826 -17.12 -18.97 40.26
C ALA A 826 -15.63 -18.66 40.12
N GLN A 827 -14.87 -18.80 41.21
CA GLN A 827 -13.43 -18.64 41.17
C GLN A 827 -12.75 -19.89 40.59
N VAL A 828 -11.85 -19.69 39.64
CA VAL A 828 -10.97 -20.71 39.08
C VAL A 828 -9.62 -20.62 39.77
N ASP A 829 -9.05 -21.76 40.18
CA ASP A 829 -7.78 -21.82 40.91
C ASP A 829 -6.59 -21.48 39.99
N GLY A 830 -6.02 -20.29 40.17
CA GLY A 830 -4.91 -19.70 39.44
C GLY A 830 -5.31 -18.75 38.29
N PRO A 831 -4.37 -17.97 37.73
CA PRO A 831 -4.64 -16.98 36.68
C PRO A 831 -4.96 -17.63 35.32
N PHE A 832 -5.79 -17.00 34.50
CA PHE A 832 -5.95 -17.39 33.09
C PHE A 832 -4.71 -17.01 32.24
N GLY A 833 -3.96 -16.00 32.70
CA GLY A 833 -2.61 -15.66 32.26
C GLY A 833 -2.15 -14.34 32.90
N THR A 834 -0.87 -14.22 33.27
CA THR A 834 -0.35 -13.00 33.94
C THR A 834 0.58 -12.16 33.06
N GLY A 835 0.79 -12.56 31.80
CA GLY A 835 1.66 -11.83 30.87
C GLY A 835 2.23 -12.72 29.77
N LEU A 836 3.18 -12.18 29.00
CA LEU A 836 3.75 -12.87 27.84
C LEU A 836 4.43 -14.20 28.19
N SER A 837 5.01 -14.33 29.39
CA SER A 837 5.66 -15.57 29.86
C SER A 837 4.71 -16.76 29.97
N ASP A 838 3.41 -16.48 30.13
CA ASP A 838 2.39 -17.48 30.43
C ASP A 838 1.57 -17.87 29.21
N VAL A 839 1.84 -17.22 28.07
CA VAL A 839 1.23 -17.60 26.80
C VAL A 839 1.67 -19.02 26.49
N ALA A 840 0.70 -19.87 26.15
CA ALA A 840 0.91 -21.29 25.91
C ALA A 840 1.40 -22.09 27.13
N ASP A 841 1.45 -21.53 28.34
CA ASP A 841 1.80 -22.32 29.52
C ASP A 841 0.80 -23.48 29.67
N PRO A 842 1.24 -24.75 29.76
CA PRO A 842 0.33 -25.89 29.79
C PRO A 842 -0.67 -25.84 30.96
N ILE A 843 -0.27 -25.29 32.12
CA ILE A 843 -1.14 -25.17 33.28
C ILE A 843 -2.21 -24.11 33.01
N CYS A 844 -1.83 -22.95 32.47
CA CYS A 844 -2.78 -21.90 32.10
C CYS A 844 -3.74 -22.36 30.99
N VAL A 845 -3.25 -23.06 29.97
CA VAL A 845 -4.10 -23.59 28.88
C VAL A 845 -5.09 -24.64 29.40
N GLU A 846 -4.64 -25.59 30.23
CA GLU A 846 -5.54 -26.59 30.82
C GLU A 846 -6.57 -25.96 31.77
N ARG A 847 -6.16 -24.94 32.52
CA ARG A 847 -7.07 -24.15 33.35
C ARG A 847 -8.14 -23.45 32.52
N CYS A 848 -7.75 -22.76 31.44
CA CYS A 848 -8.68 -22.15 30.51
C CYS A 848 -9.62 -23.21 29.89
N ARG A 849 -9.10 -24.39 29.54
CA ARG A 849 -9.90 -25.52 29.04
C ARG A 849 -10.93 -25.98 30.07
N SER A 850 -10.52 -26.23 31.31
CA SER A 850 -11.40 -26.65 32.40
C SER A 850 -12.45 -25.60 32.75
N ALA A 851 -12.09 -24.31 32.71
CA ALA A 851 -13.04 -23.22 32.93
C ALA A 851 -14.07 -23.16 31.80
N ALA A 852 -13.64 -23.27 30.54
CA ALA A 852 -14.52 -23.20 29.39
C ALA A 852 -15.45 -24.41 29.24
N THR A 853 -14.97 -25.64 29.46
CA THR A 853 -15.78 -26.87 29.36
C THR A 853 -16.95 -26.90 30.35
N ARG A 854 -16.88 -26.16 31.46
CA ARG A 854 -17.97 -26.05 32.44
C ARG A 854 -19.18 -25.28 31.92
N ALA A 855 -18.99 -24.39 30.94
CA ALA A 855 -20.00 -23.40 30.56
C ALA A 855 -20.23 -23.27 29.04
N LEU A 856 -19.30 -23.76 28.23
CA LEU A 856 -19.34 -23.66 26.78
C LEU A 856 -19.35 -25.04 26.14
N ALA A 857 -20.06 -25.14 25.02
CA ALA A 857 -19.96 -26.31 24.14
C ALA A 857 -18.70 -26.20 23.30
N GLU A 858 -18.07 -27.35 23.01
CA GLU A 858 -16.99 -27.44 22.04
C GLU A 858 -17.48 -27.09 20.62
N GLU A 859 -16.60 -26.47 19.83
CA GLU A 859 -16.83 -26.18 18.41
C GLU A 859 -16.90 -27.47 17.56
N GLU A 860 -17.19 -27.37 16.26
CA GLU A 860 -17.30 -28.54 15.37
C GLU A 860 -15.94 -29.13 14.99
N ALA A 861 -14.87 -28.38 15.25
CA ALA A 861 -13.49 -28.86 15.18
C ALA A 861 -12.71 -28.35 16.39
N ALA A 862 -11.91 -29.22 17.01
CA ALA A 862 -11.16 -28.90 18.22
C ALA A 862 -9.69 -29.35 18.12
N PRO A 863 -8.73 -28.56 18.65
CA PRO A 863 -7.33 -28.95 18.69
C PRO A 863 -7.11 -30.07 19.71
N ILE A 864 -6.24 -31.03 19.38
CA ILE A 864 -5.80 -32.08 20.31
C ILE A 864 -4.63 -31.58 21.18
N SER A 865 -3.86 -30.61 20.68
CA SER A 865 -2.63 -30.13 21.31
C SER A 865 -2.62 -28.59 21.42
N PRO A 866 -2.01 -28.00 22.48
CA PRO A 866 -1.97 -26.54 22.69
C PRO A 866 -1.08 -25.78 21.70
N ASP A 867 -0.30 -26.48 20.89
CA ASP A 867 0.48 -25.94 19.76
C ASP A 867 -0.35 -25.85 18.46
N THR A 868 -1.66 -26.06 18.55
CA THR A 868 -2.60 -25.97 17.43
C THR A 868 -3.72 -25.02 17.80
N ILE A 869 -3.95 -24.02 16.96
CA ILE A 869 -5.14 -23.19 17.05
C ILE A 869 -6.10 -23.57 15.92
N ILE A 870 -7.38 -23.72 16.25
CA ILE A 870 -8.45 -23.90 15.26
C ILE A 870 -9.37 -22.68 15.29
N ARG A 871 -9.78 -22.21 14.10
CA ARG A 871 -10.80 -21.17 13.93
C ARG A 871 -11.89 -21.62 12.99
N VAL A 872 -13.09 -21.85 13.53
CA VAL A 872 -14.27 -22.19 12.73
C VAL A 872 -15.06 -20.94 12.38
N ASN A 873 -15.19 -20.65 11.09
CA ASN A 873 -15.97 -19.53 10.54
C ASN A 873 -17.19 -20.05 9.75
N GLN A 874 -18.24 -19.24 9.71
CA GLN A 874 -19.46 -19.50 8.95
C GLN A 874 -19.24 -19.18 7.47
N LEU A 875 -19.76 -20.00 6.56
CA LEU A 875 -19.69 -19.75 5.13
C LEU A 875 -21.01 -20.16 4.46
N GLY A 876 -21.96 -19.22 4.37
CA GLY A 876 -23.34 -19.54 3.97
C GLY A 876 -23.95 -20.54 4.96
N THR A 877 -24.37 -21.71 4.48
CA THR A 877 -24.84 -22.82 5.33
C THR A 877 -23.72 -23.74 5.84
N GLY A 878 -22.54 -23.67 5.22
CA GLY A 878 -21.37 -24.49 5.53
C GLY A 878 -20.41 -23.85 6.53
N LEU A 879 -19.31 -24.57 6.82
CA LEU A 879 -18.27 -24.14 7.76
C LEU A 879 -16.87 -24.28 7.13
N ILE A 880 -15.97 -23.38 7.51
CA ILE A 880 -14.54 -23.46 7.20
C ILE A 880 -13.76 -23.40 8.52
N ALA A 881 -12.85 -24.35 8.71
CA ALA A 881 -11.94 -24.39 9.86
C ALA A 881 -10.51 -24.07 9.40
N TRP A 882 -9.89 -23.05 9.99
CA TRP A 882 -8.46 -22.80 9.80
C TRP A 882 -7.69 -23.55 10.88
N ILE A 883 -6.83 -24.48 10.45
CA ILE A 883 -5.92 -25.21 11.34
C ILE A 883 -4.58 -24.52 11.29
N ILE A 884 -4.17 -23.92 12.40
CA ILE A 884 -3.03 -23.01 12.49
C ILE A 884 -1.94 -23.65 13.35
N ASP A 885 -0.74 -23.75 12.80
CA ASP A 885 0.45 -24.07 13.57
C ASP A 885 0.87 -22.85 14.39
N VAL A 886 1.03 -23.06 15.69
CA VAL A 886 1.44 -22.02 16.62
C VAL A 886 2.56 -22.54 17.51
N GLU A 887 3.38 -21.61 17.98
CA GLU A 887 4.56 -21.89 18.79
C GLU A 887 4.21 -22.80 19.99
N THR A 888 5.01 -23.83 20.22
CA THR A 888 5.02 -24.59 21.47
C THR A 888 5.48 -23.70 22.63
N PRO A 889 5.27 -24.10 23.89
CA PRO A 889 5.69 -23.29 25.04
C PRO A 889 7.21 -23.10 25.09
N ALA A 890 7.98 -24.11 24.63
CA ALA A 890 9.43 -24.04 24.56
C ALA A 890 9.89 -23.07 23.46
N GLU A 891 9.29 -23.15 22.28
CA GLU A 891 9.57 -22.24 21.16
C GLU A 891 9.23 -20.79 21.54
N LEU A 892 8.09 -20.54 22.17
CA LEU A 892 7.72 -19.18 22.55
C LEU A 892 8.73 -18.55 23.52
N ARG A 893 9.18 -19.31 24.53
CA ARG A 893 10.26 -18.86 25.44
C ARG A 893 11.57 -18.60 24.69
N ALA A 894 11.91 -19.44 23.72
CA ALA A 894 13.09 -19.24 22.89
C ALA A 894 12.98 -17.98 22.01
N LEU A 895 11.81 -17.69 21.44
CA LEU A 895 11.56 -16.46 20.69
C LEU A 895 11.66 -15.23 21.61
N GLN A 896 11.09 -15.28 22.82
CA GLN A 896 11.19 -14.19 23.81
C GLN A 896 12.63 -13.92 24.23
N LYS A 897 13.41 -14.98 24.44
CA LYS A 897 14.83 -14.87 24.71
C LYS A 897 15.58 -14.27 23.51
N ALA A 898 15.35 -14.78 22.31
CA ALA A 898 16.01 -14.32 21.10
C ALA A 898 15.72 -12.84 20.82
N GLN A 899 14.48 -12.37 21.03
CA GLN A 899 14.13 -10.95 20.94
C GLN A 899 14.84 -10.12 22.02
N SER A 900 14.96 -10.64 23.24
CA SER A 900 15.65 -9.93 24.34
C SER A 900 17.16 -9.82 24.08
N ASP A 901 17.76 -10.86 23.49
CA ASP A 901 19.17 -10.90 23.12
C ASP A 901 19.46 -10.00 21.89
N ASP A 902 18.60 -10.06 20.87
CA ASP A 902 18.68 -9.26 19.63
C ASP A 902 17.28 -8.89 19.15
N TRP A 903 16.86 -7.69 19.54
CA TRP A 903 15.54 -7.15 19.23
C TRP A 903 15.23 -7.10 17.73
N ASN A 904 16.25 -6.89 16.89
CA ASN A 904 16.02 -6.67 15.46
C ASN A 904 15.97 -7.99 14.69
N SER A 905 16.85 -8.95 15.00
CA SER A 905 17.04 -10.13 14.14
C SER A 905 17.01 -11.47 14.88
N GLY A 906 16.95 -11.49 16.22
CA GLY A 906 17.02 -12.72 17.00
C GLY A 906 15.88 -13.68 16.69
N THR A 907 14.63 -13.19 16.72
CA THR A 907 13.44 -13.98 16.38
C THR A 907 13.47 -14.47 14.94
N HIS A 908 13.89 -13.63 13.99
CA HIS A 908 13.97 -14.00 12.57
C HIS A 908 14.88 -15.20 12.34
N ARG A 909 16.14 -15.12 12.79
CA ARG A 909 17.11 -16.21 12.65
C ARG A 909 16.62 -17.51 13.29
N LEU A 910 15.95 -17.40 14.43
CA LEU A 910 15.41 -18.56 15.13
C LEU A 910 14.27 -19.21 14.35
N LEU A 911 13.31 -18.42 13.85
CA LEU A 911 12.20 -18.90 13.02
C LEU A 911 12.68 -19.48 11.68
N GLU A 912 13.67 -18.84 11.06
CA GLU A 912 14.31 -19.31 9.83
C GLU A 912 14.95 -20.68 10.04
N GLY A 913 15.74 -20.84 11.11
CA GLY A 913 16.35 -22.12 11.48
C GLY A 913 15.31 -23.23 11.68
N TRP A 914 14.26 -22.97 12.47
CA TRP A 914 13.19 -23.96 12.70
C TRP A 914 12.42 -24.33 11.42
N THR A 915 12.16 -23.35 10.55
CA THR A 915 11.44 -23.60 9.30
C THR A 915 12.29 -24.35 8.29
N ALA A 916 13.60 -24.11 8.27
CA ALA A 916 14.54 -24.86 7.44
C ALA A 916 14.63 -26.33 7.89
N GLU A 917 14.64 -26.58 9.21
CA GLU A 917 14.65 -27.93 9.79
C GLU A 917 13.31 -28.65 9.59
N THR A 918 12.19 -27.95 9.81
CA THR A 918 10.84 -28.50 9.75
C THR A 918 9.94 -27.57 8.90
N PRO A 919 9.96 -27.67 7.56
CA PRO A 919 9.19 -26.77 6.70
C PRO A 919 7.67 -26.98 6.80
N SER A 920 7.24 -28.17 7.21
CA SER A 920 5.84 -28.55 7.41
C SER A 920 5.69 -29.42 8.65
N VAL A 921 4.58 -29.24 9.37
CA VAL A 921 4.21 -30.01 10.56
C VAL A 921 2.84 -30.66 10.38
N LYS A 922 2.67 -31.86 10.94
CA LYS A 922 1.38 -32.56 10.93
C LYS A 922 0.62 -32.22 12.21
N LYS A 923 -0.55 -31.59 12.08
CA LYS A 923 -1.41 -31.24 13.20
C LYS A 923 -2.58 -32.21 13.31
N LYS A 924 -2.81 -32.71 14.53
CA LYS A 924 -3.95 -33.57 14.83
C LYS A 924 -5.13 -32.74 15.31
N ILE A 925 -6.30 -33.05 14.78
CA ILE A 925 -7.55 -32.36 15.08
C ILE A 925 -8.66 -33.38 15.36
N ARG A 926 -9.69 -32.97 16.07
CA ARG A 926 -10.95 -33.71 16.17
C ARG A 926 -12.03 -32.95 15.42
N VAL A 927 -12.89 -33.68 14.71
CA VAL A 927 -14.02 -33.15 13.95
C VAL A 927 -15.30 -33.83 14.40
N LYS A 928 -16.31 -33.04 14.73
CA LYS A 928 -17.59 -33.52 15.28
C LYS A 928 -18.43 -34.20 14.20
N THR A 929 -19.15 -35.27 14.54
CA THR A 929 -20.13 -35.88 13.63
C THR A 929 -21.35 -34.96 13.45
N PRO A 930 -21.94 -34.85 12.25
CA PRO A 930 -21.70 -35.65 11.03
C PRO A 930 -20.66 -35.07 10.04
N TYR A 931 -19.87 -34.05 10.41
CA TYR A 931 -19.06 -33.29 9.45
C TYR A 931 -17.90 -34.06 8.84
N TRP A 932 -17.75 -33.99 7.52
CA TRP A 932 -16.60 -34.43 6.75
C TRP A 932 -15.62 -33.29 6.55
N ALA A 933 -14.32 -33.57 6.70
CA ALA A 933 -13.26 -32.59 6.59
C ALA A 933 -12.48 -32.74 5.27
N TYR A 934 -12.27 -31.63 4.57
CA TYR A 934 -11.51 -31.55 3.32
C TYR A 934 -10.45 -30.47 3.41
N ASP A 935 -9.17 -30.83 3.24
CA ASP A 935 -8.08 -29.86 3.16
C ASP A 935 -8.10 -29.21 1.78
N LEU A 936 -8.33 -27.89 1.76
CA LEU A 936 -8.54 -27.13 0.53
C LEU A 936 -7.25 -26.82 -0.24
N TYR A 937 -6.07 -26.94 0.40
CA TYR A 937 -4.79 -26.79 -0.28
C TYR A 937 -4.36 -28.07 -0.98
N SER A 938 -4.58 -29.22 -0.34
CA SER A 938 -4.30 -30.52 -0.95
C SER A 938 -5.40 -30.97 -1.92
N GLY A 939 -6.62 -30.41 -1.80
CA GLY A 939 -7.78 -30.78 -2.58
C GLY A 939 -8.27 -32.19 -2.28
N ARG A 940 -8.18 -32.62 -1.01
CA ARG A 940 -8.48 -33.99 -0.58
C ARG A 940 -9.30 -34.04 0.70
N ALA A 941 -10.12 -35.08 0.80
CA ALA A 941 -10.73 -35.46 2.06
C ALA A 941 -9.64 -35.88 3.06
N LEU A 942 -9.73 -35.41 4.30
CA LEU A 942 -8.86 -35.87 5.37
C LEU A 942 -9.24 -37.30 5.76
N PRO A 943 -8.28 -38.23 5.89
CA PRO A 943 -8.55 -39.52 6.52
C PRO A 943 -8.98 -39.27 7.96
N MET A 944 -10.21 -39.68 8.29
CA MET A 944 -10.77 -39.58 9.62
C MET A 944 -10.85 -40.97 10.25
N ALA A 945 -10.51 -41.08 11.52
CA ALA A 945 -10.80 -42.28 12.31
C ALA A 945 -12.31 -42.52 12.39
N ASP A 946 -12.69 -43.76 12.66
CA ASP A 946 -14.08 -44.07 13.01
C ASP A 946 -14.49 -43.35 14.30
N ASP A 947 -15.75 -42.97 14.39
CA ASP A 947 -16.31 -42.39 15.62
C ASP A 947 -16.35 -43.49 16.69
N ASP A 948 -15.65 -43.29 17.79
CA ASP A 948 -15.60 -44.21 18.93
C ASP A 948 -16.86 -44.17 19.81
N GLY A 949 -17.89 -43.43 19.37
CA GLY A 949 -19.14 -43.19 20.09
C GLY A 949 -19.14 -41.86 20.85
N SER A 950 -18.02 -41.12 20.86
CA SER A 950 -17.94 -39.78 21.46
C SER A 950 -18.62 -38.70 20.63
N GLY A 951 -18.99 -38.99 19.39
CA GLY A 951 -19.48 -37.99 18.44
C GLY A 951 -18.34 -37.22 17.77
N TRP A 952 -17.10 -37.71 17.88
CA TRP A 952 -15.90 -37.09 17.35
C TRP A 952 -15.06 -38.07 16.54
N ARG A 953 -14.38 -37.54 15.52
CA ARG A 953 -13.44 -38.29 14.69
C ARG A 953 -12.10 -37.58 14.65
N GLU A 954 -11.02 -38.31 14.84
CA GLU A 954 -9.67 -37.76 14.72
C GLU A 954 -9.24 -37.68 13.26
N ALA A 955 -8.54 -36.61 12.91
CA ALA A 955 -7.91 -36.42 11.61
C ALA A 955 -6.52 -35.80 11.78
N SER A 956 -5.71 -35.84 10.73
CA SER A 956 -4.43 -35.13 10.66
C SER A 956 -4.36 -34.29 9.40
N VAL A 957 -3.85 -33.08 9.54
CA VAL A 957 -3.65 -32.12 8.44
C VAL A 957 -2.19 -31.71 8.40
N ASP A 958 -1.63 -31.62 7.19
CA ASP A 958 -0.28 -31.10 6.98
C ASP A 958 -0.36 -29.58 6.82
N VAL A 959 0.36 -28.84 7.66
CA VAL A 959 0.43 -27.38 7.61
C VAL A 959 1.89 -26.96 7.47
N ASP A 960 2.15 -25.85 6.78
CA ASP A 960 3.50 -25.27 6.81
C ASP A 960 3.84 -24.88 8.26
N ALA A 961 5.12 -24.93 8.66
CA ALA A 961 5.52 -24.42 9.97
C ALA A 961 5.17 -22.94 10.12
N PHE A 962 4.58 -22.59 11.27
CA PHE A 962 3.94 -21.31 11.57
C PHE A 962 2.91 -20.86 10.51
N GLY A 963 2.33 -21.82 9.79
CA GLY A 963 1.35 -21.60 8.74
C GLY A 963 -0.07 -21.97 9.16
N ALA A 964 -0.96 -22.05 8.18
CA ALA A 964 -2.29 -22.64 8.37
C ALA A 964 -2.74 -23.41 7.13
N SER A 965 -3.66 -24.36 7.33
CA SER A 965 -4.44 -24.99 6.25
C SER A 965 -5.94 -24.73 6.46
N PRO A 966 -6.64 -24.17 5.46
CA PRO A 966 -8.09 -24.05 5.49
C PRO A 966 -8.74 -25.40 5.15
N VAL A 967 -9.64 -25.85 6.03
CA VAL A 967 -10.37 -27.12 5.93
C VAL A 967 -11.86 -26.83 5.79
N ALA A 968 -12.49 -27.30 4.71
CA ALA A 968 -13.94 -27.24 4.59
C ALA A 968 -14.58 -28.35 5.43
N LEU A 969 -15.58 -27.99 6.25
CA LEU A 969 -16.38 -28.93 7.04
C LEU A 969 -17.77 -29.05 6.40
N LEU A 970 -18.01 -30.14 5.67
CA LEU A 970 -19.25 -30.39 4.94
C LEU A 970 -20.10 -31.42 5.67
N ARG A 971 -21.42 -31.25 5.69
CA ARG A 971 -22.32 -32.25 6.32
C ARG A 971 -22.42 -33.53 5.49
N ASP A 972 -22.25 -33.41 4.18
CA ASP A 972 -22.37 -34.48 3.21
C ASP A 972 -21.01 -34.79 2.58
N ARG A 973 -20.74 -36.08 2.36
CA ARG A 973 -19.56 -36.53 1.62
C ARG A 973 -19.77 -36.32 0.13
N ILE A 974 -18.85 -35.63 -0.54
CA ILE A 974 -18.85 -35.43 -1.99
C ILE A 974 -18.68 -36.78 -2.71
N ALA A 975 -19.59 -37.08 -3.64
CA ALA A 975 -19.56 -38.29 -4.47
C ALA A 975 -19.20 -38.02 -5.93
N GLY A 976 -19.77 -36.98 -6.53
CA GLY A 976 -19.64 -36.69 -7.95
C GLY A 976 -19.74 -35.21 -8.27
N LEU A 977 -19.11 -34.80 -9.36
CA LEU A 977 -19.36 -33.54 -10.05
C LEU A 977 -19.72 -33.90 -11.49
N GLU A 978 -20.88 -33.47 -11.95
CA GLU A 978 -21.40 -33.81 -13.27
C GLU A 978 -21.70 -32.53 -14.05
N ALA A 979 -21.33 -32.52 -15.33
CA ALA A 979 -21.75 -31.46 -16.24
C ALA A 979 -23.06 -31.88 -16.90
N SER A 980 -24.11 -31.09 -16.73
CA SER A 980 -25.33 -31.25 -17.50
C SER A 980 -25.16 -30.47 -18.80
N ALA A 981 -24.90 -31.14 -19.92
CA ALA A 981 -24.92 -30.50 -21.24
C ALA A 981 -25.41 -31.46 -22.35
N ALA A 982 -26.52 -31.09 -23.00
CA ALA A 982 -26.65 -31.25 -24.44
C ALA A 982 -25.73 -30.21 -25.09
N THR A 983 -24.90 -30.61 -26.06
CA THR A 983 -24.00 -29.71 -26.80
C THR A 983 -24.75 -28.45 -27.26
N GLN A 984 -24.35 -27.28 -26.74
CA GLN A 984 -24.93 -26.00 -27.15
C GLN A 984 -24.18 -25.46 -28.37
N ARG A 985 -24.93 -24.90 -29.32
CA ARG A 985 -24.38 -24.18 -30.47
C ARG A 985 -24.76 -22.70 -30.33
N VAL A 986 -23.78 -21.81 -30.27
CA VAL A 986 -23.96 -20.35 -30.09
C VAL A 986 -23.20 -19.59 -31.17
N ARG A 987 -23.70 -18.43 -31.60
CA ARG A 987 -22.97 -17.57 -32.55
C ARG A 987 -21.98 -16.69 -31.81
N ARG A 988 -20.94 -16.23 -32.49
CA ARG A 988 -20.01 -15.22 -31.97
C ARG A 988 -20.78 -13.98 -31.49
N GLY A 989 -20.50 -13.53 -30.28
CA GLY A 989 -21.20 -12.42 -29.64
C GLY A 989 -22.40 -12.85 -28.78
N ASP A 990 -22.85 -14.11 -28.85
CA ASP A 990 -23.89 -14.66 -27.97
C ASP A 990 -23.28 -15.26 -26.68
N SER A 991 -24.13 -15.63 -25.72
CA SER A 991 -23.74 -16.32 -24.49
C SER A 991 -24.18 -17.79 -24.48
N ALA A 992 -23.26 -18.70 -24.15
CA ALA A 992 -23.59 -20.08 -23.77
C ALA A 992 -23.67 -20.22 -22.24
N VAL A 993 -24.41 -21.22 -21.75
CA VAL A 993 -24.50 -21.52 -20.31
C VAL A 993 -24.25 -23.00 -20.07
N ALA A 994 -23.12 -23.33 -19.44
CA ALA A 994 -22.83 -24.67 -18.96
C ALA A 994 -23.26 -24.81 -17.49
N THR A 995 -23.91 -25.92 -17.15
CA THR A 995 -24.37 -26.17 -15.77
C THR A 995 -23.66 -27.39 -15.20
N PHE A 996 -23.21 -27.30 -13.96
CA PHE A 996 -22.48 -28.33 -13.24
C PHE A 996 -23.18 -28.62 -11.91
N THR A 997 -23.39 -29.89 -11.60
CA THR A 997 -24.08 -30.35 -10.39
C THR A 997 -23.14 -31.17 -9.52
N LEU A 998 -23.02 -30.79 -8.24
CA LEU A 998 -22.21 -31.48 -7.24
C LEU A 998 -23.11 -32.31 -6.32
N THR A 999 -22.87 -33.62 -6.29
CA THR A 999 -23.72 -34.59 -5.59
C THR A 999 -23.01 -35.20 -4.39
N ALA A 1000 -23.80 -35.43 -3.34
CA ALA A 1000 -23.43 -36.16 -2.14
C ALA A 1000 -23.45 -37.68 -2.38
N ALA A 1001 -22.83 -38.44 -1.48
CA ALA A 1001 -22.90 -39.91 -1.46
C ALA A 1001 -24.34 -40.45 -1.31
N SER A 1002 -25.25 -39.64 -0.78
CA SER A 1002 -26.69 -39.92 -0.73
C SER A 1002 -27.41 -39.72 -2.06
N GLY A 1003 -26.75 -39.16 -3.08
CA GLY A 1003 -27.33 -38.73 -4.35
C GLY A 1003 -27.96 -37.33 -4.33
N ALA A 1004 -28.11 -36.70 -3.17
CA ALA A 1004 -28.64 -35.34 -3.06
C ALA A 1004 -27.60 -34.28 -3.50
N ALA A 1005 -28.05 -33.08 -3.84
CA ALA A 1005 -27.14 -31.95 -4.08
C ALA A 1005 -26.45 -31.52 -2.77
N ILE A 1006 -25.14 -31.25 -2.82
CA ILE A 1006 -24.39 -30.72 -1.67
C ILE A 1006 -24.93 -29.32 -1.33
N ARG A 1007 -25.49 -29.12 -0.14
CA ARG A 1007 -26.07 -27.82 0.24
C ARG A 1007 -25.00 -26.78 0.59
N ASP A 1008 -23.93 -27.24 1.22
CA ASP A 1008 -22.84 -26.38 1.67
C ASP A 1008 -22.07 -25.78 0.47
N PRO A 1009 -21.61 -24.53 0.55
CA PRO A 1009 -20.82 -23.96 -0.55
C PRO A 1009 -19.50 -24.72 -0.71
N VAL A 1010 -19.07 -24.95 -1.95
CA VAL A 1010 -17.83 -25.68 -2.26
C VAL A 1010 -16.94 -24.85 -3.20
N PRO A 1011 -15.67 -24.59 -2.86
CA PRO A 1011 -14.76 -23.85 -3.74
C PRO A 1011 -14.50 -24.63 -5.03
N ALA A 1012 -14.41 -23.94 -6.16
CA ALA A 1012 -14.14 -24.56 -7.46
C ALA A 1012 -13.31 -23.64 -8.37
N THR A 1013 -12.75 -24.20 -9.43
CA THR A 1013 -12.08 -23.45 -10.51
C THR A 1013 -12.68 -23.81 -11.85
N VAL A 1014 -12.96 -22.79 -12.66
CA VAL A 1014 -13.43 -22.92 -14.05
C VAL A 1014 -12.26 -22.66 -14.99
N GLY A 1015 -11.96 -23.59 -15.89
CA GLY A 1015 -11.08 -23.37 -17.04
C GLY A 1015 -11.91 -23.36 -18.33
N VAL A 1016 -11.64 -22.41 -19.22
CA VAL A 1016 -12.29 -22.30 -20.53
C VAL A 1016 -11.20 -22.38 -21.60
N PHE A 1017 -11.37 -23.28 -22.56
CA PHE A 1017 -10.38 -23.54 -23.61
C PHE A 1017 -11.01 -23.32 -24.98
N GLY A 1018 -10.29 -22.58 -25.82
CA GLY A 1018 -10.65 -22.37 -27.22
C GLY A 1018 -10.48 -23.63 -28.07
N PRO A 1019 -10.85 -23.57 -29.35
CA PRO A 1019 -10.73 -24.68 -30.30
C PRO A 1019 -9.27 -25.05 -30.62
N ASP A 1020 -8.33 -24.15 -30.34
CA ASP A 1020 -6.88 -24.37 -30.44
C ASP A 1020 -6.29 -25.07 -29.21
N GLY A 1021 -7.10 -25.32 -28.18
CA GLY A 1021 -6.69 -25.93 -26.91
C GLY A 1021 -6.07 -24.94 -25.91
N ASN A 1022 -5.84 -23.68 -26.29
CA ASN A 1022 -5.33 -22.67 -25.38
C ASN A 1022 -6.41 -22.22 -24.40
N GLU A 1023 -6.02 -21.92 -23.16
CA GLU A 1023 -6.95 -21.39 -22.16
C GLU A 1023 -7.34 -19.96 -22.53
N ALA A 1024 -8.63 -19.72 -22.73
CA ALA A 1024 -9.23 -18.41 -22.80
C ALA A 1024 -9.51 -17.93 -21.36
N TRP A 1025 -8.41 -17.64 -20.66
CA TRP A 1025 -8.35 -17.36 -19.22
C TRP A 1025 -9.29 -16.23 -18.78
N GLU A 1026 -9.70 -15.35 -19.68
CA GLU A 1026 -10.65 -14.27 -19.46
C GLU A 1026 -12.08 -14.75 -19.14
N TYR A 1027 -12.42 -15.99 -19.49
CA TYR A 1027 -13.74 -16.60 -19.24
C TYR A 1027 -13.78 -17.58 -18.06
N GLY A 1028 -12.62 -17.89 -17.47
CA GLY A 1028 -12.47 -18.83 -16.36
C GLY A 1028 -12.08 -18.15 -15.04
N GLY A 1029 -11.80 -18.95 -14.03
CA GLY A 1029 -11.27 -18.48 -12.74
C GLY A 1029 -11.82 -19.23 -11.53
N PRO A 1030 -11.38 -18.83 -10.32
CA PRO A 1030 -11.92 -19.36 -9.08
C PRO A 1030 -13.39 -18.94 -8.89
N THR A 1031 -14.20 -19.83 -8.34
CA THR A 1031 -15.63 -19.64 -8.08
C THR A 1031 -16.09 -20.49 -6.90
N VAL A 1032 -17.38 -20.45 -6.59
CA VAL A 1032 -18.02 -21.28 -5.55
C VAL A 1032 -19.24 -21.98 -6.16
N ILE A 1033 -19.37 -23.28 -5.92
CA ILE A 1033 -20.57 -24.07 -6.20
C ILE A 1033 -21.53 -23.88 -5.02
N ASP A 1034 -22.71 -23.33 -5.27
CA ASP A 1034 -23.71 -23.03 -4.23
C ASP A 1034 -24.90 -23.98 -4.37
N ASN A 1035 -25.34 -24.59 -3.26
CA ASN A 1035 -26.42 -25.58 -3.25
C ASN A 1035 -26.23 -26.69 -4.30
N GLY A 1036 -24.98 -27.09 -4.52
CA GLY A 1036 -24.60 -28.16 -5.43
C GLY A 1036 -24.78 -27.79 -6.89
N LEU A 1037 -24.96 -26.50 -7.23
CA LEU A 1037 -25.17 -26.03 -8.59
C LEU A 1037 -24.19 -24.91 -8.94
N LEU A 1038 -23.53 -25.03 -10.08
CA LEU A 1038 -22.74 -23.97 -10.67
C LEU A 1038 -23.17 -23.73 -12.13
N ARG A 1039 -23.46 -22.48 -12.47
CA ARG A 1039 -23.75 -22.04 -13.84
C ARG A 1039 -22.58 -21.21 -14.34
N VAL A 1040 -21.90 -21.69 -15.37
CA VAL A 1040 -20.83 -20.98 -16.05
C VAL A 1040 -21.40 -20.34 -17.31
N GLN A 1041 -21.50 -19.02 -17.32
CA GLN A 1041 -21.85 -18.26 -18.52
C GLN A 1041 -20.58 -17.98 -19.34
N LEU A 1042 -20.62 -18.34 -20.61
CA LEU A 1042 -19.56 -18.06 -21.59
C LEU A 1042 -20.07 -17.01 -22.59
N PRO A 1043 -19.86 -15.70 -22.33
CA PRO A 1043 -20.23 -14.65 -23.26
C PRO A 1043 -19.19 -14.56 -24.37
N THR A 1044 -19.39 -15.18 -25.52
CA THR A 1044 -18.41 -15.16 -26.62
C THR A 1044 -18.26 -13.76 -27.22
N ALA A 1045 -17.05 -13.37 -27.61
CA ALA A 1045 -16.77 -12.12 -28.32
C ALA A 1045 -17.00 -12.28 -29.84
N VAL A 1046 -17.20 -11.17 -30.56
CA VAL A 1046 -17.40 -11.17 -32.03
C VAL A 1046 -16.15 -11.63 -32.79
N ASN A 1047 -14.99 -11.52 -32.16
CA ASN A 1047 -13.68 -11.93 -32.69
C ASN A 1047 -13.12 -13.19 -32.01
N ASP A 1048 -13.92 -13.94 -31.25
CA ASP A 1048 -13.51 -15.25 -30.72
C ASP A 1048 -13.33 -16.29 -31.83
N ALA A 1049 -12.43 -17.26 -31.66
CA ALA A 1049 -12.26 -18.35 -32.62
C ALA A 1049 -13.54 -19.20 -32.75
N HIS A 1050 -13.93 -19.55 -33.97
CA HIS A 1050 -15.05 -20.47 -34.20
C HIS A 1050 -14.59 -21.91 -33.97
N GLY A 1051 -15.51 -22.79 -33.58
CA GLY A 1051 -15.21 -24.22 -33.36
C GLY A 1051 -15.68 -24.72 -32.00
N GLN A 1052 -15.11 -25.83 -31.55
CA GLN A 1052 -15.49 -26.47 -30.30
C GLN A 1052 -14.69 -25.89 -29.13
N TRP A 1053 -15.39 -25.24 -28.22
CA TRP A 1053 -14.89 -24.73 -26.95
C TRP A 1053 -15.17 -25.75 -25.85
N ARG A 1054 -14.29 -25.76 -24.84
CA ARG A 1054 -14.38 -26.66 -23.69
C ARG A 1054 -14.39 -25.88 -22.38
N THR A 1055 -15.38 -26.13 -21.53
CA THR A 1055 -15.44 -25.59 -20.17
C THR A 1055 -15.23 -26.72 -19.18
N THR A 1056 -14.19 -26.63 -18.35
CA THR A 1056 -13.87 -27.62 -17.31
C THR A 1056 -14.06 -26.98 -15.94
N VAL A 1057 -14.76 -27.65 -15.04
CA VAL A 1057 -14.88 -27.26 -13.63
C VAL A 1057 -14.16 -28.31 -12.80
N ARG A 1058 -13.35 -27.85 -11.84
CA ARG A 1058 -12.75 -28.67 -10.78
C ARG A 1058 -13.21 -28.15 -9.43
N GLU A 1059 -13.86 -28.98 -8.63
CA GLU A 1059 -14.12 -28.64 -7.23
C GLU A 1059 -12.85 -28.89 -6.39
N LEU A 1060 -12.59 -28.00 -5.42
CA LEU A 1060 -11.32 -27.95 -4.68
C LEU A 1060 -11.35 -28.67 -3.33
N CYS A 1061 -12.44 -29.36 -2.98
CA CYS A 1061 -12.51 -30.18 -1.77
C CYS A 1061 -12.01 -31.60 -2.04
N SER A 1062 -12.51 -32.28 -3.08
CA SER A 1062 -12.13 -33.66 -3.43
C SER A 1062 -11.41 -33.81 -4.77
N GLY A 1063 -11.20 -32.70 -5.50
CA GLY A 1063 -10.47 -32.65 -6.76
C GLY A 1063 -11.25 -33.17 -7.98
N LYS A 1064 -12.55 -33.46 -7.84
CA LYS A 1064 -13.40 -33.98 -8.94
C LYS A 1064 -13.55 -32.93 -10.03
N THR A 1065 -13.59 -33.42 -11.27
CA THR A 1065 -13.69 -32.59 -12.47
C THR A 1065 -14.89 -32.99 -13.32
N ALA A 1066 -15.44 -32.01 -14.01
CA ALA A 1066 -16.47 -32.21 -15.01
C ALA A 1066 -16.22 -31.26 -16.19
N THR A 1067 -16.60 -31.68 -17.39
CA THR A 1067 -16.36 -30.91 -18.61
C THR A 1067 -17.64 -30.81 -19.44
N ALA A 1068 -17.92 -29.60 -19.92
CA ALA A 1068 -18.96 -29.32 -20.90
C ALA A 1068 -18.32 -28.83 -22.21
N GLN A 1069 -19.01 -29.03 -23.33
CA GLN A 1069 -18.59 -28.57 -24.65
C GLN A 1069 -19.63 -27.60 -25.23
N VAL A 1070 -19.14 -26.57 -25.92
CA VAL A 1070 -19.94 -25.56 -26.62
C VAL A 1070 -19.35 -25.39 -28.02
N THR A 1071 -20.19 -25.34 -29.05
CA THR A 1071 -19.74 -25.02 -30.41
C THR A 1071 -20.05 -23.56 -30.71
N VAL A 1072 -19.01 -22.75 -30.91
CA VAL A 1072 -19.10 -21.35 -31.33
C VAL A 1072 -19.09 -21.28 -32.85
N THR A 1073 -20.13 -20.74 -33.45
CA THR A 1073 -20.21 -20.50 -34.90
C THR A 1073 -19.98 -19.04 -35.25
N GLU A 1074 -19.77 -18.78 -36.53
CA GLU A 1074 -19.84 -17.44 -37.10
C GLU A 1074 -21.13 -16.69 -36.72
#